data_AF-A0A7S3SNM4-F1
#
_entry.id   AF-A0A7S3SNM4-F1
#
_cell.length_a   1.000
_cell.length_b   1.000
_cell.length_c   1.000
_cell.angle_alpha   90.00
_cell.angle_beta   90.00
_cell.angle_gamma   90.00
#
_symmetry.space_group_name_H-M   'P 1'
#
loop_
_entity.id
_entity.type
_entity.pdbx_description
1 polymer ?
#
loop_
_entity_poly.entity_id
_entity_poly.type
_entity_poly.pdbx_seq_one_letter_code
_entity_poly.pdbx_strand_id
1 'polypeptide(L)'
;DEDEDEEDEEEEEEIHAVRGAAAASSASALAPPLQRSAEVGEIAASRLSAAQAAITEALGLPQELLECLARWEREQAAAEGQWRLKQSRMYLEFEERKRRLQEQQMGQRKKLRESCDAALRPLYAEGAAVCSELERLLVGRLCRLCEHAPAAAVPQQMLPGPLARVSAVSFGQFESPLRAPGGPSRVLGAVPVSAGILVTLSKICDRNGIAMLPASDDPLAGFSRSGRGATEVKLPLRLLGARVKLLTEAEAQAAQRPADQRTFVVRYAGGEHGGPVEPVQILPEGISLAEYDISFAAGAAALRVEHRTDGPVRCRAEPAAQKQVFASSPVELYTQEVDPETHNIVQVYFSDLRDQVAVDVLNLTGTDTALDGPETCSFESDATGTALNYKIVVRDAAVAAVLYQEDGRVRPSPFVEHRLPAAGSFVTLPDGALGRLGQLPRGLVVAREPRDLPEHPPQWAPAPGLRPKGKHPAELPGLVDVSIVQRGGAVVWPHHECSVPVCAITAADSARLRQWHAQWDAHLRARSAEAEGLAVQIEELLARSKAAGGSGRGSSSNGGAAAVGNGSSGGNGEGGEGGEGGGENGAETRPSAKEVVSELTETYGRLEEAQRELLELQAEGLSEERLASLQRGIQRYAALARFG
;
A
#
# COMPACT_ATOMS: atom_id res chain seq x y z
N ASP A 1 37.37 46.86 16.74
CA ASP A 1 38.22 45.68 16.97
C ASP A 1 37.51 44.85 18.04
N GLU A 2 36.74 43.81 17.77
CA GLU A 2 36.46 42.91 16.62
C GLU A 2 35.06 42.33 16.97
N ASP A 3 34.03 42.51 16.14
CA ASP A 3 33.54 41.60 15.10
C ASP A 3 32.91 40.32 15.67
N GLU A 4 31.57 40.32 15.80
CA GLU A 4 30.73 39.13 15.98
C GLU A 4 30.03 38.86 14.63
N ASP A 5 30.50 37.83 13.93
CA ASP A 5 29.92 37.30 12.70
C ASP A 5 28.76 36.33 13.03
N GLU A 6 27.54 36.70 12.67
CA GLU A 6 26.41 35.77 12.52
C GLU A 6 26.36 35.32 11.06
N GLU A 7 26.76 34.06 10.80
CA GLU A 7 26.61 33.40 9.50
C GLU A 7 25.17 32.88 9.35
N ASP A 8 24.42 33.48 8.42
CA ASP A 8 23.14 32.97 7.90
C ASP A 8 23.42 31.83 6.89
N GLU A 9 23.08 30.59 7.24
CA GLU A 9 23.03 29.47 6.29
C GLU A 9 21.72 29.53 5.48
N GLU A 10 21.78 30.06 4.25
CA GLU A 10 20.72 29.92 3.24
C GLU A 10 20.84 28.54 2.57
N GLU A 11 19.88 27.64 2.82
CA GLU A 11 19.69 26.42 2.02
C GLU A 11 19.11 26.77 0.63
N GLU A 12 19.96 26.72 -0.39
CA GLU A 12 19.57 26.77 -1.80
C GLU A 12 18.90 25.46 -2.25
N GLU A 13 17.57 25.47 -2.46
CA GLU A 13 16.90 24.38 -3.19
C GLU A 13 17.20 24.47 -4.69
N GLU A 14 18.11 23.60 -5.12
CA GLU A 14 18.52 23.36 -6.51
C GLU A 14 17.39 22.72 -7.34
N ILE A 15 16.68 23.52 -8.14
CA ILE A 15 15.70 23.01 -9.12
C ILE A 15 16.45 22.48 -10.35
N HIS A 16 16.60 21.15 -10.42
CA HIS A 16 17.09 20.46 -11.61
C HIS A 16 16.17 20.70 -12.82
N ALA A 17 16.66 21.49 -13.77
CA ALA A 17 16.10 21.60 -15.12
C ALA A 17 16.53 20.39 -15.98
N VAL A 18 15.62 19.48 -16.28
CA VAL A 18 15.82 18.44 -17.31
C VAL A 18 15.33 18.98 -18.65
N ARG A 19 16.29 19.26 -19.54
CA ARG A 19 16.07 19.42 -20.99
C ARG A 19 16.32 18.07 -21.66
N GLY A 20 15.37 17.61 -22.47
CA GLY A 20 15.53 16.49 -23.39
C GLY A 20 14.36 16.41 -24.37
N ALA A 21 14.66 16.62 -25.66
CA ALA A 21 13.74 16.86 -26.76
C ALA A 21 13.20 15.59 -27.45
N ALA A 22 11.95 15.68 -27.95
CA ALA A 22 11.44 15.27 -29.28
C ALA A 22 11.55 13.77 -29.72
N ALA A 23 10.65 13.14 -30.49
CA ALA A 23 9.67 13.58 -31.48
C ALA A 23 8.60 12.49 -31.79
N ALA A 24 7.44 12.94 -32.32
CA ALA A 24 6.50 12.37 -33.33
C ALA A 24 6.13 10.85 -33.30
N SER A 25 4.88 10.37 -33.48
CA SER A 25 3.74 10.75 -34.35
C SER A 25 2.46 10.12 -33.74
N SER A 26 1.23 10.65 -33.85
CA SER A 26 0.45 10.85 -35.09
C SER A 26 -0.80 11.68 -34.77
N ALA A 27 -1.16 12.56 -35.70
CA ALA A 27 -2.30 13.46 -35.60
C ALA A 27 -3.64 12.80 -36.02
N SER A 28 -4.73 13.30 -35.41
CA SER A 28 -6.05 13.59 -36.00
C SER A 28 -7.24 12.89 -35.34
N ALA A 29 -7.85 13.59 -34.37
CA ALA A 29 -9.30 13.74 -34.24
C ALA A 29 -9.58 14.97 -33.34
N LEU A 30 -9.75 16.11 -34.01
CA LEU A 30 -9.97 17.44 -33.45
C LEU A 30 -11.32 17.58 -32.73
N ALA A 31 -11.27 17.91 -31.43
CA ALA A 31 -12.27 18.73 -30.74
C ALA A 31 -11.53 19.63 -29.73
N PRO A 32 -11.89 20.91 -29.55
CA PRO A 32 -11.09 21.83 -28.75
C PRO A 32 -11.08 21.44 -27.25
N PRO A 33 -9.94 21.58 -26.55
CA PRO A 33 -9.76 21.15 -25.16
C PRO A 33 -10.58 21.97 -24.13
N LEU A 34 -11.27 23.02 -24.56
CA LEU A 34 -12.09 23.89 -23.70
C LEU A 34 -13.53 23.39 -23.47
N GLN A 35 -14.09 22.57 -24.37
CA GLN A 35 -15.44 22.03 -24.20
C GLN A 35 -15.46 20.82 -23.24
N ARG A 36 -14.44 19.96 -23.31
CA ARG A 36 -14.32 18.81 -22.39
C ARG A 36 -14.02 19.24 -20.95
N SER A 37 -13.36 20.38 -20.71
CA SER A 37 -13.15 20.90 -19.35
C SER A 37 -14.41 21.57 -18.77
N ALA A 38 -15.20 22.22 -19.62
CA ALA A 38 -16.49 22.80 -19.23
C ALA A 38 -17.53 21.71 -18.89
N GLU A 39 -17.66 20.68 -19.72
CA GLU A 39 -18.58 19.55 -19.48
C GLU A 39 -18.19 18.74 -18.22
N VAL A 40 -16.90 18.51 -17.99
CA VAL A 40 -16.41 17.85 -16.77
C VAL A 40 -16.62 18.74 -15.54
N GLY A 41 -16.44 20.05 -15.67
CA GLY A 41 -16.73 21.03 -14.62
C GLY A 41 -18.22 21.10 -14.27
N GLU A 42 -19.10 21.00 -15.26
CA GLU A 42 -20.56 21.03 -15.10
C GLU A 42 -21.11 19.73 -14.49
N ILE A 43 -20.53 18.58 -14.85
CA ILE A 43 -20.84 17.29 -14.20
C ILE A 43 -20.33 17.28 -12.75
N ALA A 44 -19.14 17.83 -12.47
CA ALA A 44 -18.63 17.96 -11.11
C ALA A 44 -19.47 18.94 -10.27
N ALA A 45 -19.88 20.07 -10.86
CA ALA A 45 -20.71 21.08 -10.21
C ALA A 45 -22.14 20.58 -9.94
N SER A 46 -22.77 19.86 -10.87
CA SER A 46 -24.10 19.27 -10.67
C SER A 46 -24.10 18.16 -9.62
N ARG A 47 -23.05 17.32 -9.57
CA ARG A 47 -22.89 16.31 -8.51
C ARG A 47 -22.61 16.93 -7.15
N LEU A 48 -21.82 18.01 -7.09
CA LEU A 48 -21.59 18.77 -5.88
C LEU A 48 -22.86 19.47 -5.41
N SER A 49 -23.66 20.03 -6.33
CA SER A 49 -24.95 20.66 -6.05
C SER A 49 -26.00 19.65 -5.56
N ALA A 50 -26.07 18.45 -6.16
CA ALA A 50 -26.93 17.37 -5.69
C ALA A 50 -26.51 16.84 -4.32
N ALA A 51 -25.20 16.72 -4.06
CA ALA A 51 -24.69 16.39 -2.74
C ALA A 51 -25.01 17.51 -1.72
N GLN A 52 -24.88 18.78 -2.09
CA GLN A 52 -25.25 19.92 -1.25
C GLN A 52 -26.75 19.95 -0.93
N ALA A 53 -27.63 19.62 -1.89
CA ALA A 53 -29.06 19.52 -1.66
C ALA A 53 -29.42 18.38 -0.68
N ALA A 54 -28.78 17.20 -0.82
CA ALA A 54 -28.96 16.08 0.11
C ALA A 54 -28.45 16.40 1.53
N ILE A 55 -27.38 17.19 1.65
CA ILE A 55 -26.83 17.67 2.93
C ILE A 55 -27.78 18.67 3.60
N THR A 56 -28.39 19.54 2.81
CA THR A 56 -29.32 20.58 3.24
C THR A 56 -30.59 19.97 3.85
N GLU A 57 -31.10 18.89 3.24
CA GLU A 57 -32.27 18.15 3.74
C GLU A 57 -31.96 17.31 4.99
N ALA A 58 -30.78 16.67 5.04
CA ALA A 58 -30.40 15.77 6.14
C ALA A 58 -30.01 16.49 7.45
N LEU A 59 -29.55 17.75 7.39
CA LEU A 59 -29.11 18.49 8.58
C LEU A 59 -30.25 19.23 9.32
N GLY A 60 -31.43 19.34 8.70
CA GLY A 60 -32.58 20.04 9.27
C GLY A 60 -32.32 21.52 9.57
N LEU A 61 -31.49 22.18 8.76
CA LEU A 61 -31.14 23.59 8.94
C LEU A 61 -32.30 24.51 8.47
N PRO A 62 -32.51 25.68 9.10
CA PRO A 62 -33.49 26.64 8.63
C PRO A 62 -33.22 27.09 7.18
N GLN A 63 -34.26 27.16 6.36
CA GLN A 63 -34.14 27.55 4.95
C GLN A 63 -33.45 28.92 4.76
N GLU A 64 -33.74 29.87 5.64
CA GLU A 64 -33.11 31.21 5.64
C GLU A 64 -31.59 31.15 5.84
N LEU A 65 -31.11 30.24 6.69
CA LEU A 65 -29.68 30.04 6.94
C LEU A 65 -28.99 29.40 5.73
N LEU A 66 -29.68 28.50 5.04
CA LEU A 66 -29.20 27.83 3.82
C LEU A 66 -29.07 28.81 2.65
N GLU A 67 -30.04 29.71 2.51
CA GLU A 67 -29.99 30.79 1.52
C GLU A 67 -28.87 31.80 1.84
N CYS A 68 -28.66 32.12 3.13
CA CYS A 68 -27.56 32.96 3.59
C CYS A 68 -26.20 32.33 3.29
N LEU A 69 -26.03 31.03 3.59
CA LEU A 69 -24.82 30.25 3.29
C LEU A 69 -24.52 30.25 1.78
N ALA A 70 -25.51 29.92 0.95
CA ALA A 70 -25.33 29.85 -0.50
C ALA A 70 -25.03 31.23 -1.12
N ARG A 71 -25.53 32.32 -0.53
CA ARG A 71 -25.17 33.69 -0.94
C ARG A 71 -23.74 34.02 -0.55
N TRP A 72 -23.39 33.83 0.72
CA TRP A 72 -22.05 34.13 1.24
C TRP A 72 -20.96 33.33 0.52
N GLU A 73 -21.17 32.03 0.26
CA GLU A 73 -20.20 31.20 -0.47
C GLU A 73 -19.98 31.67 -1.92
N ARG A 74 -21.03 32.17 -2.59
CA ARG A 74 -20.92 32.74 -3.94
C ARG A 74 -20.12 34.03 -3.93
N GLU A 75 -20.35 34.90 -2.95
CA GLU A 75 -19.66 36.17 -2.80
C GLU A 75 -18.18 35.96 -2.43
N GLN A 76 -17.89 35.01 -1.54
CA GLN A 76 -16.53 34.60 -1.20
C GLN A 76 -15.78 34.04 -2.41
N ALA A 77 -16.38 33.11 -3.16
CA ALA A 77 -15.75 32.53 -4.34
C ALA A 77 -15.47 33.58 -5.43
N ALA A 78 -16.39 34.53 -5.62
CA ALA A 78 -16.19 35.66 -6.53
C ALA A 78 -15.04 36.57 -6.06
N ALA A 79 -14.96 36.88 -4.77
CA ALA A 79 -13.90 37.70 -4.19
C ALA A 79 -12.53 37.01 -4.25
N GLU A 80 -12.44 35.71 -3.93
CA GLU A 80 -11.22 34.90 -4.06
C GLU A 80 -10.77 34.78 -5.52
N GLY A 81 -11.71 34.59 -6.46
CA GLY A 81 -11.43 34.55 -7.89
C GLY A 81 -10.85 35.87 -8.40
N GLN A 82 -11.45 37.00 -8.00
CA GLN A 82 -10.91 38.33 -8.31
C GLN A 82 -9.53 38.56 -7.67
N TRP A 83 -9.30 38.04 -6.47
CA TRP A 83 -8.00 38.11 -5.80
C TRP A 83 -6.94 37.32 -6.55
N ARG A 84 -7.20 36.05 -6.93
CA ARG A 84 -6.25 35.24 -7.72
C ARG A 84 -5.92 35.88 -9.05
N LEU A 85 -6.92 36.43 -9.75
CA LEU A 85 -6.71 37.17 -10.99
C LEU A 85 -5.83 38.41 -10.79
N LYS A 86 -6.06 39.19 -9.72
CA LYS A 86 -5.21 40.33 -9.36
C LYS A 86 -3.79 39.90 -8.97
N GLN A 87 -3.65 38.79 -8.23
CA GLN A 87 -2.35 38.25 -7.82
C GLN A 87 -1.56 37.72 -9.01
N SER A 88 -2.17 36.96 -9.92
CA SER A 88 -1.52 36.46 -11.14
C SER A 88 -1.14 37.60 -12.08
N ARG A 89 -2.01 38.60 -12.24
CA ARG A 89 -1.70 39.81 -13.02
C ARG A 89 -0.54 40.58 -12.40
N MET A 90 -0.50 40.72 -11.08
CA MET A 90 0.60 41.37 -10.37
C MET A 90 1.88 40.53 -10.42
N TYR A 91 1.81 39.20 -10.39
CA TYR A 91 3.00 38.35 -10.50
C TYR A 91 3.63 38.48 -11.89
N LEU A 92 2.80 38.53 -12.94
CA LEU A 92 3.24 38.86 -14.30
C LEU A 92 3.83 40.27 -14.40
N GLU A 93 3.12 41.28 -13.87
CA GLU A 93 3.61 42.67 -13.83
C GLU A 93 4.88 42.82 -12.95
N PHE A 94 5.03 41.96 -11.93
CA PHE A 94 6.18 41.91 -11.02
C PHE A 94 7.36 41.19 -11.67
N GLU A 95 7.19 40.10 -12.42
CA GLU A 95 8.28 39.55 -13.23
C GLU A 95 8.72 40.55 -14.31
N GLU A 96 7.77 41.25 -14.94
CA GLU A 96 8.04 42.36 -15.87
C GLU A 96 8.75 43.54 -15.20
N ARG A 97 8.42 43.86 -13.93
CA ARG A 97 9.07 44.92 -13.13
C ARG A 97 10.37 44.49 -12.46
N LYS A 98 10.53 43.23 -12.05
CA LYS A 98 11.77 42.64 -11.51
C LYS A 98 12.83 42.62 -12.60
N ARG A 99 12.42 42.47 -13.87
CA ARG A 99 13.25 42.72 -15.05
C ARG A 99 13.60 44.20 -15.27
N ARG A 100 12.90 45.15 -14.63
CA ARG A 100 13.08 46.61 -14.82
C ARG A 100 13.58 47.40 -13.60
N LEU A 101 13.56 46.85 -12.39
CA LEU A 101 13.86 47.62 -11.17
C LEU A 101 14.22 46.69 -10.00
N GLN A 102 15.53 46.50 -9.78
CA GLN A 102 16.08 45.96 -8.53
C GLN A 102 16.23 47.05 -7.44
N GLU A 103 15.67 48.26 -7.61
CA GLU A 103 15.99 49.38 -6.71
C GLU A 103 14.85 50.28 -6.19
N GLN A 104 13.56 50.04 -6.44
CA GLN A 104 12.52 50.84 -5.73
C GLN A 104 11.29 50.06 -5.25
N GLN A 105 11.31 49.80 -3.94
CA GLN A 105 10.22 49.91 -2.96
C GLN A 105 9.22 48.75 -2.77
N MET A 106 9.43 48.08 -1.63
CA MET A 106 8.52 47.20 -0.86
C MET A 106 7.24 47.89 -0.32
N GLY A 107 6.78 48.99 -0.93
CA GLY A 107 5.63 49.79 -0.46
C GLY A 107 4.27 49.40 -1.06
N GLN A 108 4.23 48.82 -2.27
CA GLN A 108 2.96 48.51 -2.97
C GLN A 108 2.33 47.21 -2.48
N ARG A 109 3.13 46.21 -2.05
CA ARG A 109 2.65 44.91 -1.56
C ARG A 109 1.89 45.02 -0.24
N LYS A 110 2.36 45.88 0.68
CA LYS A 110 1.72 46.11 1.99
C LYS A 110 0.39 46.86 1.87
N LYS A 111 0.35 47.96 1.09
CA LYS A 111 -0.88 48.73 0.83
C LYS A 111 -1.97 47.91 0.13
N LEU A 112 -1.58 46.98 -0.76
CA LEU A 112 -2.54 46.10 -1.43
C LEU A 112 -3.05 44.99 -0.51
N ARG A 113 -2.19 44.39 0.33
CA ARG A 113 -2.61 43.41 1.35
C ARG A 113 -3.63 44.05 2.32
N GLU A 114 -3.34 45.26 2.79
CA GLU A 114 -4.23 46.03 3.67
C GLU A 114 -5.56 46.41 2.98
N SER A 115 -5.54 46.79 1.69
CA SER A 115 -6.75 47.07 0.91
C SER A 115 -7.58 45.82 0.63
N CYS A 116 -6.95 44.66 0.45
CA CYS A 116 -7.62 43.38 0.22
C CYS A 116 -8.20 42.81 1.53
N ASP A 117 -7.46 42.89 2.63
CA ASP A 117 -7.93 42.54 3.97
C ASP A 117 -9.11 43.43 4.37
N ALA A 118 -9.11 44.71 3.97
CA ALA A 118 -10.24 45.61 4.15
C ALA A 118 -11.48 45.22 3.30
N ALA A 119 -11.30 44.67 2.10
CA ALA A 119 -12.38 44.22 1.23
C ALA A 119 -12.97 42.85 1.64
N LEU A 120 -12.15 41.97 2.22
CA LEU A 120 -12.57 40.66 2.73
C LEU A 120 -13.10 40.73 4.17
N ARG A 121 -12.77 41.77 4.94
CA ARG A 121 -13.20 41.97 6.33
C ARG A 121 -14.71 41.85 6.56
N PRO A 122 -15.58 42.46 5.73
CA PRO A 122 -17.03 42.33 5.88
C PRO A 122 -17.49 40.88 5.66
N LEU A 123 -16.91 40.19 4.68
CA LEU A 123 -17.20 38.78 4.38
C LEU A 123 -16.72 37.84 5.49
N TYR A 124 -15.62 38.16 6.17
CA TYR A 124 -15.17 37.42 7.35
C TYR A 124 -16.08 37.67 8.56
N ALA A 125 -16.60 38.89 8.74
CA ALA A 125 -17.55 39.19 9.82
C ALA A 125 -18.90 38.49 9.61
N GLU A 126 -19.41 38.48 8.37
CA GLU A 126 -20.61 37.71 8.00
C GLU A 126 -20.39 36.20 8.10
N GLY A 127 -19.23 35.71 7.66
CA GLY A 127 -18.83 34.31 7.82
C GLY A 127 -18.74 33.89 9.28
N ALA A 128 -18.23 34.77 10.16
CA ALA A 128 -18.20 34.52 11.60
C ALA A 128 -19.61 34.43 12.21
N ALA A 129 -20.54 35.31 11.81
CA ALA A 129 -21.93 35.25 12.26
C ALA A 129 -22.64 33.96 11.80
N VAL A 130 -22.38 33.55 10.55
CA VAL A 130 -22.89 32.28 10.01
C VAL A 130 -22.30 31.07 10.76
N CYS A 131 -20.99 31.08 11.07
CA CYS A 131 -20.38 30.06 11.91
C CYS A 131 -21.02 30.02 13.29
N SER A 132 -21.25 31.16 13.95
CA SER A 132 -21.89 31.20 15.28
C SER A 132 -23.31 30.62 15.30
N GLU A 133 -24.12 30.87 14.28
CA GLU A 133 -25.45 30.25 14.17
C GLU A 133 -25.37 28.75 13.87
N LEU A 134 -24.42 28.32 13.03
CA LEU A 134 -24.18 26.90 12.80
C LEU A 134 -23.65 26.19 14.04
N GLU A 135 -22.79 26.83 14.83
CA GLU A 135 -22.33 26.31 16.11
C GLU A 135 -23.51 26.07 17.04
N ARG A 136 -24.42 27.04 17.17
CA ARG A 136 -25.62 26.93 18.01
C ARG A 136 -26.52 25.75 17.62
N LEU A 137 -26.59 25.42 16.32
CA LEU A 137 -27.47 24.37 15.80
C LEU A 137 -26.82 22.97 15.78
N LEU A 138 -25.51 22.90 15.53
CA LEU A 138 -24.81 21.65 15.26
C LEU A 138 -23.95 21.18 16.43
N VAL A 139 -23.29 22.08 17.17
CA VAL A 139 -22.38 21.68 18.25
C VAL A 139 -23.15 20.92 19.33
N GLY A 140 -22.57 19.79 19.77
CA GLY A 140 -23.19 18.88 20.70
C GLY A 140 -24.05 17.78 20.06
N ARG A 141 -24.43 17.90 18.78
CA ARG A 141 -25.17 16.83 18.09
C ARG A 141 -24.30 15.60 17.90
N LEU A 142 -24.91 14.43 18.09
CA LEU A 142 -24.29 13.15 17.84
C LEU A 142 -24.48 12.69 16.40
N CYS A 143 -23.47 12.00 15.89
CA CYS A 143 -23.46 11.54 14.52
C CYS A 143 -22.66 10.26 14.37
N ARG A 144 -22.93 9.47 13.33
CA ARG A 144 -22.06 8.38 12.90
C ARG A 144 -21.30 8.77 11.64
N LEU A 145 -19.99 8.55 11.66
CA LEU A 145 -19.18 8.59 10.46
C LEU A 145 -19.56 7.41 9.57
N CYS A 146 -19.60 7.61 8.26
CA CYS A 146 -20.03 6.61 7.31
C CYS A 146 -18.93 6.36 6.27
N GLU A 147 -18.58 5.10 6.10
CA GLU A 147 -17.62 4.66 5.08
C GLU A 147 -18.37 4.28 3.80
N HIS A 148 -17.85 4.72 2.66
CA HIS A 148 -18.33 4.22 1.36
C HIS A 148 -17.63 2.90 1.07
N ALA A 149 -18.39 1.83 0.91
CA ALA A 149 -17.85 0.56 0.44
C ALA A 149 -17.18 0.77 -0.94
N PRO A 150 -16.04 0.11 -1.23
CA PRO A 150 -15.42 0.18 -2.54
C PRO A 150 -16.42 -0.26 -3.62
N ALA A 151 -16.39 0.41 -4.77
CA ALA A 151 -17.40 0.26 -5.82
C ALA A 151 -17.43 -1.17 -6.39
N ALA A 152 -18.28 -2.02 -5.81
CA ALA A 152 -18.70 -3.30 -6.35
C ALA A 152 -20.24 -3.31 -6.40
N ALA A 153 -20.77 -3.22 -7.62
CA ALA A 153 -22.13 -3.46 -8.15
C ALA A 153 -23.34 -3.82 -7.23
N VAL A 154 -23.45 -3.29 -6.02
CA VAL A 154 -24.57 -3.47 -5.07
C VAL A 154 -24.99 -2.08 -4.58
N PRO A 155 -26.29 -1.81 -4.33
CA PRO A 155 -26.73 -0.54 -3.73
C PRO A 155 -25.91 -0.24 -2.47
N GLN A 156 -25.29 0.96 -2.46
CA GLN A 156 -24.37 1.42 -1.43
C GLN A 156 -25.06 1.47 -0.06
N GLN A 157 -25.02 0.37 0.69
CA GLN A 157 -25.35 0.39 2.11
C GLN A 157 -24.18 1.04 2.85
N MET A 158 -24.46 2.19 3.47
CA MET A 158 -23.53 2.88 4.35
C MET A 158 -23.28 1.99 5.57
N LEU A 159 -22.07 1.45 5.70
CA LEU A 159 -21.68 0.71 6.89
C LEU A 159 -21.53 1.71 8.06
N PRO A 160 -22.06 1.39 9.24
CA PRO A 160 -21.99 2.29 10.38
C PRO A 160 -20.55 2.38 10.89
N GLY A 161 -19.91 3.54 10.72
CA GLY A 161 -18.61 3.84 11.30
C GLY A 161 -18.70 4.39 12.74
N PRO A 162 -17.62 5.01 13.25
CA PRO A 162 -17.51 5.42 14.64
C PRO A 162 -18.54 6.48 15.04
N LEU A 163 -18.92 6.48 16.32
CA LEU A 163 -19.79 7.51 16.90
C LEU A 163 -18.95 8.76 17.18
N ALA A 164 -19.43 9.91 16.73
CA ALA A 164 -18.77 11.19 16.92
C ALA A 164 -19.76 12.27 17.37
N ARG A 165 -19.21 13.39 17.84
CA ARG A 165 -19.94 14.59 18.22
C ARG A 165 -19.38 15.78 17.47
N VAL A 166 -20.25 16.67 17.02
CA VAL A 166 -19.82 17.97 16.50
C VAL A 166 -19.29 18.80 17.68
N SER A 167 -17.99 19.12 17.65
CA SER A 167 -17.31 19.86 18.72
C SER A 167 -17.14 21.33 18.42
N ALA A 168 -16.95 21.71 17.15
CA ALA A 168 -16.79 23.09 16.74
C ALA A 168 -17.20 23.30 15.29
N VAL A 169 -17.57 24.54 14.93
CA VAL A 169 -17.75 24.97 13.55
C VAL A 169 -16.94 26.24 13.34
N SER A 170 -15.91 26.17 12.50
CA SER A 170 -14.97 27.27 12.31
C SER A 170 -14.79 27.62 10.85
N PHE A 171 -14.29 28.82 10.58
CA PHE A 171 -13.86 29.22 9.25
C PHE A 171 -12.36 28.96 9.13
N GLY A 172 -11.93 28.28 8.06
CA GLY A 172 -10.52 27.95 7.87
C GLY A 172 -10.15 27.64 6.42
N GLN A 173 -8.85 27.57 6.17
CA GLN A 173 -8.31 27.12 4.89
C GLN A 173 -8.34 25.60 4.81
N PHE A 174 -8.68 25.06 3.63
CA PHE A 174 -8.64 23.62 3.41
C PHE A 174 -7.20 23.19 3.13
N GLU A 175 -6.66 22.26 3.93
CA GLU A 175 -5.34 21.67 3.71
C GLU A 175 -5.25 20.85 2.39
N SER A 176 -6.40 20.54 1.77
CA SER A 176 -6.48 19.85 0.49
C SER A 176 -7.73 20.28 -0.29
N PRO A 177 -7.67 20.41 -1.63
CA PRO A 177 -8.82 20.80 -2.44
C PRO A 177 -9.95 19.76 -2.32
N LEU A 178 -11.20 20.24 -2.23
CA LEU A 178 -12.40 19.41 -2.07
C LEU A 178 -12.55 18.45 -3.25
N ARG A 179 -12.47 17.14 -2.98
CA ARG A 179 -12.76 16.09 -3.97
C ARG A 179 -14.18 15.55 -3.77
N ALA A 180 -14.94 15.46 -4.85
CA ALA A 180 -16.25 14.80 -4.82
C ALA A 180 -16.10 13.30 -4.48
N PRO A 181 -17.04 12.71 -3.71
CA PRO A 181 -17.04 11.26 -3.46
C PRO A 181 -17.09 10.47 -4.78
N GLY A 182 -16.16 9.52 -4.97
CA GLY A 182 -16.15 8.62 -6.14
C GLY A 182 -15.50 9.15 -7.43
N GLY A 183 -14.77 10.28 -7.39
CA GLY A 183 -14.06 10.80 -8.56
C GLY A 183 -12.72 10.09 -8.85
N PRO A 184 -12.33 9.87 -10.13
CA PRO A 184 -11.03 9.29 -10.48
C PRO A 184 -9.86 10.20 -10.03
N SER A 185 -8.79 9.60 -9.52
CA SER A 185 -7.67 10.27 -8.82
C SER A 185 -6.83 11.24 -9.68
N ARG A 186 -7.11 11.37 -10.99
CA ARG A 186 -6.28 12.11 -11.97
C ARG A 186 -7.01 13.18 -12.80
N VAL A 187 -8.11 13.75 -12.31
CA VAL A 187 -8.80 14.83 -13.05
C VAL A 187 -8.36 16.20 -12.54
N LEU A 188 -7.63 16.92 -13.40
CA LEU A 188 -7.38 18.37 -13.36
C LEU A 188 -8.72 19.12 -13.43
N GLY A 189 -9.40 19.26 -12.29
CA GLY A 189 -10.71 19.93 -12.24
C GLY A 189 -11.22 20.20 -10.83
N ALA A 190 -10.34 20.16 -9.83
CA ALA A 190 -10.72 20.62 -8.49
C ALA A 190 -10.84 22.15 -8.56
N VAL A 191 -12.06 22.69 -8.40
CA VAL A 191 -12.22 24.11 -8.08
C VAL A 191 -11.54 24.29 -6.72
N PRO A 192 -10.37 24.96 -6.64
CA PRO A 192 -9.66 25.09 -5.39
C PRO A 192 -10.37 26.21 -4.64
N VAL A 193 -11.44 25.90 -3.94
CA VAL A 193 -11.94 26.80 -2.90
C VAL A 193 -10.91 26.69 -1.78
N SER A 194 -10.16 27.76 -1.52
CA SER A 194 -9.04 27.73 -0.57
C SER A 194 -9.50 27.82 0.88
N ALA A 195 -10.70 28.33 1.14
CA ALA A 195 -11.25 28.52 2.48
C ALA A 195 -12.76 28.29 2.53
N GLY A 196 -13.28 27.85 3.67
CA GLY A 196 -14.70 27.65 3.89
C GLY A 196 -15.03 27.24 5.31
N ILE A 197 -16.30 26.87 5.54
CA ILE A 197 -16.77 26.44 6.86
C ILE A 197 -16.35 24.97 7.08
N LEU A 198 -15.64 24.75 8.19
CA LEU A 198 -15.17 23.47 8.68
C LEU A 198 -15.98 23.07 9.90
N VAL A 199 -16.43 21.82 9.91
CA VAL A 199 -17.06 21.18 11.04
C VAL A 199 -16.04 20.23 11.65
N THR A 200 -15.73 20.43 12.92
CA THR A 200 -14.85 19.54 13.68
C THR A 200 -15.70 18.51 14.40
N LEU A 201 -15.35 17.24 14.21
CA LEU A 201 -16.00 16.10 14.83
C LEU A 201 -15.02 15.44 15.80
N SER A 202 -15.43 15.29 17.05
CA SER A 202 -14.70 14.53 18.05
C SER A 202 -15.32 13.14 18.16
N LYS A 203 -14.57 12.10 17.83
CA LYS A 203 -14.98 10.70 17.96
C LYS A 203 -15.15 10.36 19.45
N ILE A 204 -16.26 9.74 19.79
CA ILE A 204 -16.60 9.31 21.15
C ILE A 204 -16.24 7.84 21.35
N CYS A 205 -16.66 6.98 20.41
CA CYS A 205 -16.33 5.57 20.42
C CYS A 205 -16.09 5.06 18.99
N ASP A 206 -15.33 3.98 18.88
CA ASP A 206 -15.11 3.29 17.61
C ASP A 206 -16.40 2.61 17.09
N ARG A 207 -16.30 1.95 15.93
CA ARG A 207 -17.42 1.19 15.33
C ARG A 207 -17.94 0.04 16.21
N ASN A 208 -17.11 -0.47 17.11
CA ASN A 208 -17.41 -1.57 18.03
C ASN A 208 -17.97 -1.07 19.38
N GLY A 209 -18.05 0.25 19.56
CA GLY A 209 -18.61 0.88 20.77
C GLY A 209 -17.60 1.01 21.92
N ILE A 210 -16.31 0.98 21.63
CA ILE A 210 -15.22 1.17 22.61
C ILE A 210 -14.85 2.65 22.62
N ALA A 211 -14.77 3.25 23.80
CA ALA A 211 -14.50 4.67 23.96
C ALA A 211 -13.16 5.05 23.33
N MET A 212 -13.09 6.17 22.61
CA MET A 212 -11.84 6.68 22.02
C MET A 212 -10.93 7.27 23.10
N LEU A 213 -9.61 7.15 22.94
CA LEU A 213 -8.61 7.74 23.83
C LEU A 213 -8.38 9.22 23.44
N PRO A 214 -8.73 10.20 24.29
CA PRO A 214 -8.50 11.61 23.99
C PRO A 214 -7.00 11.90 23.80
N ALA A 215 -6.67 12.83 22.89
CA ALA A 215 -5.27 13.19 22.64
C ALA A 215 -4.55 13.77 23.87
N SER A 216 -5.30 14.41 24.79
CA SER A 216 -4.77 14.88 26.08
C SER A 216 -4.33 13.74 27.01
N ASP A 217 -4.92 12.56 26.83
CA ASP A 217 -4.76 11.40 27.68
C ASP A 217 -3.90 10.32 26.99
N ASP A 218 -3.48 10.56 25.74
CA ASP A 218 -2.62 9.64 24.98
C ASP A 218 -1.15 9.86 25.38
N PRO A 219 -0.51 8.89 26.08
CA PRO A 219 0.88 9.02 26.52
C PRO A 219 1.89 9.11 25.36
N LEU A 220 1.46 8.81 24.13
CA LEU A 220 2.29 8.81 22.93
C LEU A 220 1.84 9.85 21.87
N ALA A 221 0.98 10.80 22.23
CA ALA A 221 0.44 11.82 21.32
C ALA A 221 1.54 12.59 20.53
N GLY A 222 2.72 12.79 21.12
CA GLY A 222 3.85 13.48 20.47
C GLY A 222 4.64 12.66 19.44
N PHE A 223 4.41 11.35 19.33
CA PHE A 223 5.18 10.44 18.47
C PHE A 223 4.40 9.91 17.25
N SER A 224 3.08 10.08 17.21
CA SER A 224 2.24 9.64 16.07
C SER A 224 2.36 10.62 14.88
N ARG A 225 3.11 10.23 13.84
CA ARG A 225 3.28 11.02 12.59
C ARG A 225 2.20 10.79 11.52
N SER A 226 1.23 9.89 11.74
CA SER A 226 0.19 9.58 10.75
C SER A 226 -1.16 10.18 11.12
N GLY A 227 -1.71 11.07 10.29
CA GLY A 227 -3.08 11.59 10.41
C GLY A 227 -4.20 10.56 10.19
N ARG A 228 -3.87 9.26 10.06
CA ARG A 228 -4.85 8.16 10.06
C ARG A 228 -5.15 7.80 11.52
N GLY A 229 -6.42 7.80 11.90
CA GLY A 229 -6.82 7.46 13.28
C GLY A 229 -6.95 8.63 14.25
N ALA A 230 -6.92 9.89 13.78
CA ALA A 230 -7.16 11.02 14.68
C ALA A 230 -8.53 10.94 15.38
N THR A 231 -8.56 11.24 16.68
CA THR A 231 -9.80 11.36 17.46
C THR A 231 -10.64 12.56 17.06
N GLU A 232 -10.01 13.54 16.42
CA GLU A 232 -10.68 14.67 15.78
C GLU A 232 -10.62 14.56 14.25
N VAL A 233 -11.75 14.84 13.62
CA VAL A 233 -11.89 14.85 12.15
C VAL A 233 -12.46 16.19 11.74
N LYS A 234 -11.71 16.95 10.94
CA LYS A 234 -12.18 18.20 10.34
C LYS A 234 -12.77 17.92 8.97
N LEU A 235 -14.04 18.25 8.78
CA LEU A 235 -14.74 18.08 7.52
C LEU A 235 -15.26 19.42 7.02
N PRO A 236 -15.18 19.69 5.70
CA PRO A 236 -15.95 20.75 5.08
C PRO A 236 -17.44 20.54 5.36
N LEU A 237 -18.18 21.60 5.72
CA LEU A 237 -19.63 21.54 5.95
C LEU A 237 -20.36 20.87 4.76
N ARG A 238 -19.91 21.16 3.54
CA ARG A 238 -20.40 20.60 2.27
C ARG A 238 -20.13 19.10 2.07
N LEU A 239 -19.39 18.44 2.94
CA LEU A 239 -19.18 17.00 2.90
C LEU A 239 -19.82 16.29 4.10
N LEU A 240 -20.42 17.04 5.03
CA LEU A 240 -20.95 16.50 6.27
C LEU A 240 -22.04 15.45 6.00
N GLY A 241 -23.14 15.80 5.33
CA GLY A 241 -24.23 14.85 5.06
C GLY A 241 -23.88 13.72 4.08
N ALA A 242 -22.77 13.80 3.35
CA ALA A 242 -22.28 12.69 2.52
C ALA A 242 -21.43 11.68 3.32
N ARG A 243 -20.77 12.14 4.40
CA ARG A 243 -19.82 11.32 5.19
C ARG A 243 -20.31 11.04 6.61
N VAL A 244 -21.41 11.65 7.01
CA VAL A 244 -21.89 11.66 8.38
C VAL A 244 -23.41 11.59 8.40
N LYS A 245 -23.94 10.64 9.17
CA LYS A 245 -25.35 10.58 9.52
C LYS A 245 -25.55 11.23 10.89
N LEU A 246 -26.21 12.38 10.95
CA LEU A 246 -26.68 12.94 12.23
C LEU A 246 -27.71 12.01 12.85
N LEU A 247 -27.60 11.78 14.15
CA LEU A 247 -28.54 10.93 14.88
C LEU A 247 -29.74 11.76 15.36
N THR A 248 -30.93 11.18 15.27
CA THR A 248 -32.12 11.69 15.95
C THR A 248 -31.95 11.62 17.47
N GLU A 249 -32.75 12.35 18.25
CA GLU A 249 -32.65 12.34 19.72
C GLU A 249 -32.80 10.93 20.31
N ALA A 250 -33.71 10.12 19.74
CA ALA A 250 -33.91 8.73 20.17
C ALA A 250 -32.70 7.84 19.84
N GLU A 251 -32.12 7.97 18.63
CA GLU A 251 -30.89 7.25 18.24
C GLU A 251 -29.69 7.71 19.08
N ALA A 252 -29.58 8.99 19.39
CA ALA A 252 -28.53 9.57 20.21
C ALA A 252 -28.58 9.03 21.64
N GLN A 253 -29.76 8.97 22.25
CA GLN A 253 -29.95 8.40 23.59
C GLN A 253 -29.68 6.88 23.62
N ALA A 254 -29.97 6.15 22.54
CA ALA A 254 -29.64 4.74 22.43
C ALA A 254 -28.13 4.52 22.24
N ALA A 255 -27.46 5.40 21.49
CA ALA A 255 -26.02 5.33 21.24
C ALA A 255 -25.16 5.76 22.43
N GLN A 256 -25.63 6.69 23.27
CA GLN A 256 -24.91 7.13 24.48
C GLN A 256 -24.95 6.11 25.62
N ARG A 257 -26.05 5.36 25.75
CA ARG A 257 -26.29 4.45 26.89
C ARG A 257 -25.17 3.40 27.15
N PRO A 258 -24.46 2.86 26.14
CA PRO A 258 -23.34 1.95 26.34
C PRO A 258 -21.94 2.53 26.06
N ALA A 259 -21.82 3.71 25.45
CA ALA A 259 -20.59 4.13 24.76
C ALA A 259 -19.54 4.83 25.64
N ASP A 260 -19.94 5.56 26.69
CA ASP A 260 -19.00 6.39 27.45
C ASP A 260 -18.12 5.61 28.44
N GLN A 261 -18.39 4.31 28.65
CA GLN A 261 -17.76 3.50 29.70
C GLN A 261 -17.12 2.19 29.22
N ARG A 262 -17.27 1.83 27.95
CA ARG A 262 -16.67 0.60 27.42
C ARG A 262 -15.20 0.84 27.12
N THR A 263 -14.36 0.29 27.99
CA THR A 263 -12.90 0.33 27.89
C THR A 263 -12.40 -1.00 27.35
N PHE A 264 -11.39 -0.95 26.49
CA PHE A 264 -10.65 -2.13 26.02
C PHE A 264 -9.80 -2.65 27.18
N VAL A 265 -10.20 -3.76 27.81
CA VAL A 265 -9.42 -4.34 28.91
C VAL A 265 -8.51 -5.41 28.33
N VAL A 266 -7.20 -5.22 28.49
CA VAL A 266 -6.20 -6.23 28.16
C VAL A 266 -5.72 -6.86 29.45
N ARG A 267 -6.17 -8.07 29.72
CA ARG A 267 -5.58 -8.87 30.78
C ARG A 267 -4.25 -9.40 30.29
N TYR A 268 -3.19 -9.27 31.08
CA TYR A 268 -1.84 -9.61 30.64
C TYR A 268 -1.14 -10.54 31.63
N ALA A 269 -0.23 -11.37 31.12
CA ALA A 269 0.73 -12.13 31.91
C ALA A 269 2.15 -11.56 31.68
N GLY A 270 3.03 -11.77 32.65
CA GLY A 270 4.40 -11.23 32.60
C GLY A 270 4.49 -9.74 32.98
N GLY A 271 5.63 -9.12 32.69
CA GLY A 271 5.92 -7.72 33.04
C GLY A 271 6.50 -7.48 34.44
N GLU A 272 6.54 -8.48 35.31
CA GLU A 272 7.31 -8.41 36.56
C GLU A 272 8.82 -8.32 36.19
N HIS A 273 9.54 -7.39 36.83
CA HIS A 273 10.97 -7.16 36.60
C HIS A 273 11.40 -6.78 35.17
N GLY A 274 10.49 -6.25 34.33
CA GLY A 274 10.81 -5.77 32.98
C GLY A 274 10.82 -6.85 31.89
N GLY A 275 10.25 -8.02 32.18
CA GLY A 275 10.00 -9.06 31.16
C GLY A 275 8.91 -8.67 30.14
N PRO A 276 8.78 -9.40 29.03
CA PRO A 276 7.74 -9.16 28.03
C PRO A 276 6.35 -9.27 28.65
N VAL A 277 5.45 -8.36 28.25
CA VAL A 277 4.04 -8.34 28.66
C VAL A 277 3.21 -8.96 27.55
N GLU A 278 2.48 -10.02 27.86
CA GLU A 278 1.68 -10.77 26.89
C GLU A 278 0.18 -10.59 27.17
N PRO A 279 -0.62 -10.15 26.18
CA PRO A 279 -2.07 -10.09 26.32
C PRO A 279 -2.67 -11.50 26.32
N VAL A 280 -3.49 -11.78 27.33
CA VAL A 280 -4.09 -13.09 27.60
C VAL A 280 -5.57 -13.13 27.26
N GLN A 281 -6.29 -12.11 27.72
CA GLN A 281 -7.73 -12.01 27.54
C GLN A 281 -8.07 -10.56 27.23
N ILE A 282 -8.96 -10.38 26.27
CA ILE A 282 -9.38 -9.08 25.81
C ILE A 282 -10.88 -8.95 26.03
N LEU A 283 -11.28 -7.88 26.70
CA LEU A 283 -12.68 -7.56 26.95
C LEU A 283 -13.05 -6.22 26.29
N PRO A 284 -14.29 -6.08 25.78
CA PRO A 284 -15.36 -7.08 25.82
C PRO A 284 -15.16 -8.27 24.84
N GLU A 285 -15.70 -9.43 25.21
CA GLU A 285 -15.61 -10.65 24.38
C GLU A 285 -16.41 -10.49 23.08
N GLY A 286 -15.98 -11.17 22.01
CA GLY A 286 -16.65 -11.14 20.69
C GLY A 286 -16.19 -10.03 19.75
N ILE A 287 -15.14 -9.28 20.11
CA ILE A 287 -14.48 -8.31 19.22
C ILE A 287 -13.37 -9.02 18.44
N SER A 288 -13.30 -8.76 17.13
CA SER A 288 -12.21 -9.23 16.28
C SER A 288 -10.91 -8.49 16.58
N LEU A 289 -9.86 -9.22 16.99
CA LEU A 289 -8.53 -8.64 17.23
C LEU A 289 -7.82 -8.21 15.94
N ALA A 290 -8.25 -8.71 14.77
CA ALA A 290 -7.69 -8.29 13.49
C ALA A 290 -7.96 -6.81 13.17
N GLU A 291 -8.90 -6.18 13.88
CA GLU A 291 -9.27 -4.78 13.73
C GLU A 291 -8.43 -3.83 14.61
N TYR A 292 -7.62 -4.36 15.52
CA TYR A 292 -6.86 -3.58 16.51
C TYR A 292 -5.38 -3.91 16.50
N ASP A 293 -4.56 -2.90 16.75
CA ASP A 293 -3.14 -3.02 17.03
C ASP A 293 -2.90 -2.74 18.53
N ILE A 294 -2.32 -3.72 19.23
CA ILE A 294 -2.07 -3.67 20.68
C ILE A 294 -0.56 -3.53 20.91
N SER A 295 -0.16 -2.55 21.71
CA SER A 295 1.25 -2.26 21.99
C SER A 295 1.49 -2.01 23.48
N PHE A 296 2.65 -2.46 23.98
CA PHE A 296 3.10 -2.29 25.37
C PHE A 296 4.44 -1.56 25.38
N ALA A 297 4.45 -0.28 25.00
CA ALA A 297 5.68 0.46 24.68
C ALA A 297 6.69 0.54 25.86
N ALA A 298 6.22 0.44 27.10
CA ALA A 298 7.06 0.44 28.31
C ALA A 298 6.41 -0.41 29.44
N GLY A 299 5.90 -1.59 29.09
CA GLY A 299 5.20 -2.50 30.02
C GLY A 299 3.71 -2.20 30.18
N ALA A 300 3.05 -2.84 31.15
CA ALA A 300 1.59 -2.81 31.30
C ALA A 300 1.01 -1.41 31.56
N ALA A 301 1.79 -0.51 32.19
CA ALA A 301 1.39 0.88 32.43
C ALA A 301 1.38 1.72 31.14
N ALA A 302 2.04 1.27 30.09
CA ALA A 302 2.11 1.91 28.77
C ALA A 302 1.43 1.05 27.69
N LEU A 303 0.31 0.43 28.05
CA LEU A 303 -0.59 -0.22 27.10
C LEU A 303 -1.25 0.83 26.21
N ARG A 304 -1.20 0.62 24.90
CA ARG A 304 -1.94 1.39 23.90
C ARG A 304 -2.61 0.44 22.92
N VAL A 305 -3.89 0.69 22.67
CA VAL A 305 -4.71 -0.07 21.72
C VAL A 305 -5.23 0.90 20.68
N GLU A 306 -4.99 0.60 19.41
CA GLU A 306 -5.43 1.41 18.27
C GLU A 306 -6.31 0.59 17.35
N HIS A 307 -7.54 1.04 17.11
CA HIS A 307 -8.37 0.49 16.06
C HIS A 307 -7.80 0.93 14.71
N ARG A 308 -7.51 -0.03 13.81
CA ARG A 308 -6.75 0.20 12.57
C ARG A 308 -7.29 1.30 11.65
N THR A 309 -8.61 1.47 11.64
CA THR A 309 -9.31 2.52 10.88
C THR A 309 -9.77 3.71 11.75
N ASP A 310 -10.27 3.44 12.95
CA ASP A 310 -10.99 4.43 13.75
C ASP A 310 -10.06 5.25 14.68
N GLY A 311 -8.91 4.70 15.07
CA GLY A 311 -7.91 5.38 15.90
C GLY A 311 -7.74 4.80 17.31
N PRO A 312 -7.04 5.52 18.21
CA PRO A 312 -6.70 5.02 19.55
C PRO A 312 -7.93 4.95 20.44
N VAL A 313 -8.07 3.84 21.17
CA VAL A 313 -9.20 3.58 22.07
C VAL A 313 -8.74 3.57 23.53
N ARG A 314 -9.63 3.92 24.45
CA ARG A 314 -9.39 3.80 25.89
C ARG A 314 -9.15 2.35 26.22
N CYS A 315 -8.02 2.11 26.85
CA CYS A 315 -7.62 0.78 27.29
C CYS A 315 -7.16 0.80 28.74
N ARG A 316 -7.23 -0.37 29.39
CA ARG A 316 -6.55 -0.60 30.67
C ARG A 316 -5.94 -1.98 30.69
N ALA A 317 -4.81 -2.10 31.37
CA ALA A 317 -4.12 -3.36 31.59
C ALA A 317 -4.52 -3.94 32.95
N GLU A 318 -4.86 -5.23 33.00
CA GLU A 318 -5.13 -5.95 34.25
C GLU A 318 -4.20 -7.17 34.35
N PRO A 319 -3.49 -7.41 35.47
CA PRO A 319 -2.69 -8.62 35.60
C PRO A 319 -3.61 -9.85 35.63
N ALA A 320 -3.32 -10.84 34.80
CA ALA A 320 -3.98 -12.14 34.84
C ALA A 320 -3.43 -12.97 36.00
N ALA A 321 -4.26 -13.78 36.64
CA ALA A 321 -3.81 -14.66 37.72
C ALA A 321 -2.84 -15.74 37.15
N GLN A 322 -1.63 -15.86 37.72
CA GLN A 322 -0.54 -16.76 37.28
C GLN A 322 -0.89 -18.27 37.15
N LYS A 323 -2.10 -18.69 37.56
CA LYS A 323 -2.55 -20.09 37.53
C LYS A 323 -3.90 -20.27 36.83
N GLN A 324 -4.22 -19.41 35.87
CA GLN A 324 -5.52 -19.47 35.20
C GLN A 324 -5.45 -20.30 33.92
N VAL A 325 -6.22 -21.40 33.90
CA VAL A 325 -6.55 -22.15 32.69
C VAL A 325 -7.84 -21.57 32.12
N PHE A 326 -7.81 -21.06 30.89
CA PHE A 326 -9.01 -20.53 30.24
C PHE A 326 -9.74 -21.66 29.51
N ALA A 327 -10.44 -22.50 30.28
CA ALA A 327 -11.13 -23.68 29.77
C ALA A 327 -12.21 -23.40 28.70
N SER A 328 -12.66 -22.15 28.56
CA SER A 328 -13.65 -21.73 27.55
C SER A 328 -13.03 -21.28 26.23
N SER A 329 -11.74 -20.97 26.20
CA SER A 329 -11.04 -20.51 24.99
C SER A 329 -10.50 -21.72 24.22
N PRO A 330 -10.73 -21.81 22.90
CA PRO A 330 -10.30 -22.97 22.13
C PRO A 330 -8.78 -23.04 22.03
N VAL A 331 -8.22 -24.25 22.10
CA VAL A 331 -6.84 -24.55 21.71
C VAL A 331 -6.76 -24.54 20.18
N GLU A 332 -5.86 -23.73 19.60
CA GLU A 332 -5.62 -23.75 18.15
C GLU A 332 -4.49 -24.73 17.83
N LEU A 333 -4.72 -25.68 16.92
CA LEU A 333 -3.72 -26.64 16.45
C LEU A 333 -3.51 -26.47 14.95
N TYR A 334 -2.26 -26.43 14.50
CA TYR A 334 -1.89 -26.40 13.09
C TYR A 334 -1.23 -27.73 12.74
N THR A 335 -1.93 -28.56 11.97
CA THR A 335 -1.63 -29.98 11.81
C THR A 335 -1.35 -30.35 10.37
N GLN A 336 -0.55 -31.40 10.18
CA GLN A 336 -0.28 -32.03 8.91
C GLN A 336 -0.47 -33.54 9.06
N GLU A 337 -1.28 -34.12 8.17
CA GLU A 337 -1.30 -35.56 7.97
C GLU A 337 -0.06 -35.99 7.20
N VAL A 338 0.76 -36.85 7.80
CA VAL A 338 1.96 -37.41 7.15
C VAL A 338 1.59 -38.73 6.47
N ASP A 339 0.90 -39.58 7.20
CA ASP A 339 0.29 -40.83 6.75
C ASP A 339 -0.92 -41.15 7.66
N PRO A 340 -1.73 -42.17 7.34
CA PRO A 340 -2.94 -42.47 8.12
C PRO A 340 -2.69 -42.72 9.62
N GLU A 341 -1.48 -43.13 10.00
CA GLU A 341 -1.09 -43.46 11.38
C GLU A 341 -0.19 -42.39 12.03
N THR A 342 0.15 -41.32 11.30
CA THR A 342 1.12 -40.32 11.75
C THR A 342 0.60 -38.91 11.51
N HIS A 343 0.46 -38.17 12.60
CA HIS A 343 0.09 -36.75 12.59
C HIS A 343 1.27 -35.89 13.05
N ASN A 344 1.53 -34.80 12.33
CA ASN A 344 2.52 -33.81 12.70
C ASN A 344 1.81 -32.54 13.18
N ILE A 345 1.90 -32.22 14.46
CA ILE A 345 1.37 -30.97 15.02
C ILE A 345 2.48 -29.92 14.96
N VAL A 346 2.46 -29.09 13.92
CA VAL A 346 3.51 -28.12 13.61
C VAL A 346 3.51 -26.94 14.59
N GLN A 347 2.34 -26.51 15.01
CA GLN A 347 2.18 -25.43 15.99
C GLN A 347 0.91 -25.64 16.82
N VAL A 348 0.97 -25.29 18.10
CA VAL A 348 -0.17 -25.34 19.02
C VAL A 348 -0.18 -24.11 19.92
N TYR A 349 -1.37 -23.55 20.13
CA TYR A 349 -1.61 -22.44 21.05
C TYR A 349 -2.54 -22.89 22.17
N PHE A 350 -2.00 -22.98 23.38
CA PHE A 350 -2.78 -23.28 24.57
C PHE A 350 -3.31 -21.99 25.19
N SER A 351 -4.57 -22.02 25.63
CA SER A 351 -5.15 -20.95 26.44
C SER A 351 -4.77 -21.15 27.92
N ASP A 352 -3.47 -21.24 28.19
CA ASP A 352 -2.88 -21.55 29.49
C ASP A 352 -1.72 -20.59 29.81
N LEU A 353 -1.73 -20.03 31.01
CA LEU A 353 -0.73 -19.05 31.48
C LEU A 353 0.42 -19.63 32.26
N ARG A 354 0.43 -20.94 32.49
CA ARG A 354 1.56 -21.58 33.16
C ARG A 354 2.85 -21.36 32.38
N ASP A 355 3.94 -21.19 33.11
CA ASP A 355 5.28 -21.04 32.51
C ASP A 355 5.70 -22.31 31.78
N GLN A 356 5.29 -23.47 32.30
CA GLN A 356 5.50 -24.78 31.72
C GLN A 356 4.16 -25.46 31.49
N VAL A 357 3.90 -25.80 30.24
CA VAL A 357 2.73 -26.57 29.80
C VAL A 357 3.25 -27.89 29.24
N ALA A 358 3.08 -28.97 29.99
CA ALA A 358 3.48 -30.30 29.58
C ALA A 358 2.33 -30.98 28.81
N VAL A 359 2.63 -31.56 27.65
CA VAL A 359 1.64 -32.07 26.70
C VAL A 359 1.92 -33.54 26.42
N ASP A 360 0.89 -34.37 26.57
CA ASP A 360 0.86 -35.76 26.12
C ASP A 360 0.19 -35.88 24.76
N VAL A 361 0.51 -36.95 24.02
CA VAL A 361 -0.13 -37.26 22.75
C VAL A 361 -0.52 -38.73 22.68
N LEU A 362 -1.70 -39.00 22.14
CA LEU A 362 -2.23 -40.35 22.01
C LEU A 362 -2.83 -40.55 20.62
N ASN A 363 -2.39 -41.59 19.91
CA ASN A 363 -2.97 -41.97 18.63
C ASN A 363 -3.86 -43.22 18.81
N LEU A 364 -5.16 -43.06 18.56
CA LEU A 364 -6.19 -44.10 18.65
C LEU A 364 -6.61 -44.65 17.28
N THR A 365 -5.85 -44.35 16.23
CA THR A 365 -6.18 -44.83 14.87
C THR A 365 -6.14 -46.36 14.83
N GLY A 366 -7.22 -46.97 14.32
CA GLY A 366 -7.36 -48.42 14.24
C GLY A 366 -7.56 -49.13 15.58
N THR A 367 -7.94 -48.41 16.65
CA THR A 367 -8.33 -49.01 17.94
C THR A 367 -9.80 -48.79 18.26
N ASP A 368 -10.39 -49.71 19.03
CA ASP A 368 -11.77 -49.59 19.53
C ASP A 368 -11.85 -48.81 20.87
N THR A 369 -10.75 -48.19 21.31
CA THR A 369 -10.67 -47.45 22.57
C THR A 369 -11.62 -46.25 22.53
N ALA A 370 -12.49 -46.09 23.52
CA ALA A 370 -13.39 -44.93 23.61
C ALA A 370 -12.64 -43.67 24.10
N LEU A 371 -13.09 -42.47 23.72
CA LEU A 371 -12.46 -41.20 24.13
C LEU A 371 -12.54 -40.93 25.64
N ASP A 372 -13.54 -41.51 26.31
CA ASP A 372 -13.75 -41.50 27.76
C ASP A 372 -13.17 -42.75 28.44
N GLY A 373 -12.39 -43.55 27.70
CA GLY A 373 -11.72 -44.74 28.20
C GLY A 373 -10.60 -44.41 29.21
N PRO A 374 -10.22 -45.38 30.07
CA PRO A 374 -9.21 -45.18 31.11
C PRO A 374 -7.83 -44.82 30.55
N GLU A 375 -7.48 -45.33 29.37
CA GLU A 375 -6.22 -45.02 28.66
C GLU A 375 -6.19 -43.57 28.14
N THR A 376 -7.34 -43.05 27.72
CA THR A 376 -7.46 -41.68 27.23
C THR A 376 -7.57 -40.67 28.37
N CYS A 377 -8.20 -41.05 29.49
CA CYS A 377 -8.36 -40.21 30.67
C CYS A 377 -7.26 -40.37 31.74
N SER A 378 -6.25 -41.20 31.53
CA SER A 378 -5.06 -41.23 32.39
C SER A 378 -4.09 -40.12 31.99
N PHE A 379 -3.47 -39.46 32.96
CA PHE A 379 -2.35 -38.55 32.72
C PHE A 379 -1.18 -39.11 33.50
N GLU A 380 -0.22 -39.69 32.79
CA GLU A 380 1.03 -40.10 33.42
C GLU A 380 1.90 -38.86 33.66
N SER A 381 2.86 -38.96 34.57
CA SER A 381 3.90 -37.95 34.68
C SER A 381 4.88 -38.13 33.53
N ASP A 382 5.48 -37.03 33.07
CA ASP A 382 6.57 -37.11 32.09
C ASP A 382 7.82 -37.79 32.69
N ALA A 383 8.86 -37.97 31.88
CA ALA A 383 10.12 -38.57 32.29
C ALA A 383 10.85 -37.80 33.42
N THR A 384 10.47 -36.54 33.66
CA THR A 384 11.00 -35.70 34.76
C THR A 384 10.16 -35.79 36.03
N GLY A 385 9.03 -36.50 36.00
CA GLY A 385 8.06 -36.60 37.08
C GLY A 385 7.02 -35.48 37.08
N THR A 386 7.06 -34.57 36.11
CA THR A 386 6.13 -33.43 36.00
C THR A 386 4.77 -33.92 35.52
N ALA A 387 3.71 -33.48 36.18
CA ALA A 387 2.34 -33.86 35.79
C ALA A 387 1.98 -33.21 34.45
N LEU A 388 1.55 -34.04 33.50
CA LEU A 388 1.08 -33.58 32.19
C LEU A 388 -0.17 -32.71 32.34
N ASN A 389 -0.27 -31.66 31.54
CA ASN A 389 -1.31 -30.64 31.64
C ASN A 389 -2.39 -30.82 30.58
N TYR A 390 -1.96 -31.14 29.37
CA TYR A 390 -2.83 -31.42 28.23
C TYR A 390 -2.53 -32.79 27.64
N LYS A 391 -3.54 -33.41 27.03
CA LYS A 391 -3.39 -34.59 26.19
C LYS A 391 -4.11 -34.35 24.87
N ILE A 392 -3.40 -34.48 23.76
CA ILE A 392 -3.97 -34.36 22.41
C ILE A 392 -4.21 -35.77 21.86
N VAL A 393 -5.46 -36.06 21.56
CA VAL A 393 -5.89 -37.37 21.06
C VAL A 393 -6.15 -37.27 19.57
N VAL A 394 -5.45 -38.07 18.78
CA VAL A 394 -5.62 -38.19 17.34
C VAL A 394 -6.30 -39.52 17.01
N ARG A 395 -7.21 -39.51 16.05
CA ARG A 395 -7.84 -40.70 15.48
C ARG A 395 -8.11 -40.47 14.00
N ASP A 396 -7.80 -41.47 13.17
CA ASP A 396 -8.08 -41.49 11.73
C ASP A 396 -7.57 -40.21 11.03
N ALA A 397 -6.30 -39.87 11.32
CA ALA A 397 -5.65 -38.67 10.80
C ALA A 397 -6.41 -37.36 11.08
N ALA A 398 -6.98 -37.22 12.27
CA ALA A 398 -7.60 -35.99 12.76
C ALA A 398 -7.43 -35.84 14.28
N VAL A 399 -7.39 -34.61 14.77
CA VAL A 399 -7.52 -34.36 16.22
C VAL A 399 -8.95 -34.68 16.65
N ALA A 400 -9.11 -35.71 17.49
CA ALA A 400 -10.40 -36.16 18.00
C ALA A 400 -10.79 -35.47 19.31
N ALA A 401 -9.81 -35.19 20.18
CA ALA A 401 -10.03 -34.49 21.44
C ALA A 401 -8.77 -33.78 21.93
N VAL A 402 -8.95 -32.68 22.64
CA VAL A 402 -7.93 -32.08 23.50
C VAL A 402 -8.45 -32.18 24.92
N LEU A 403 -7.73 -32.89 25.78
CA LEU A 403 -8.05 -33.05 27.19
C LEU A 403 -7.10 -32.22 28.03
N TYR A 404 -7.58 -31.71 29.15
CA TYR A 404 -6.74 -31.05 30.14
C TYR A 404 -7.05 -31.57 31.54
N GLN A 405 -6.04 -31.55 32.41
CA GLN A 405 -6.19 -31.94 33.81
C GLN A 405 -6.04 -30.72 34.73
N GLU A 406 -7.01 -30.57 35.64
CA GLU A 406 -7.02 -29.57 36.70
C GLU A 406 -7.54 -30.21 37.99
N ASP A 407 -6.81 -30.05 39.10
CA ASP A 407 -7.14 -30.62 40.41
C ASP A 407 -7.46 -32.14 40.41
N GLY A 408 -6.72 -32.90 39.59
CA GLY A 408 -6.91 -34.35 39.45
C GLY A 408 -8.16 -34.76 38.66
N ARG A 409 -8.88 -33.81 38.05
CA ARG A 409 -10.01 -34.08 37.16
C ARG A 409 -9.61 -33.81 35.72
N VAL A 410 -9.93 -34.76 34.84
CA VAL A 410 -9.76 -34.63 33.40
C VAL A 410 -11.03 -34.02 32.80
N ARG A 411 -10.86 -33.03 31.93
CA ARG A 411 -11.94 -32.34 31.25
C ARG A 411 -11.60 -32.14 29.77
N PRO A 412 -12.60 -32.13 28.87
CA PRO A 412 -12.38 -31.74 27.49
C PRO A 412 -12.15 -30.24 27.40
N SER A 413 -11.21 -29.84 26.54
CA SER A 413 -10.97 -28.47 26.13
C SER A 413 -11.57 -28.26 24.73
N PRO A 414 -12.27 -27.14 24.47
CA PRO A 414 -12.60 -26.78 23.09
C PRO A 414 -11.31 -26.61 22.29
N PHE A 415 -11.35 -26.93 21.00
CA PHE A 415 -10.21 -26.77 20.10
C PHE A 415 -10.64 -26.47 18.67
N VAL A 416 -9.72 -25.90 17.89
CA VAL A 416 -9.84 -25.67 16.45
C VAL A 416 -8.62 -26.26 15.77
N GLU A 417 -8.85 -27.21 14.87
CA GLU A 417 -7.81 -27.81 14.04
C GLU A 417 -7.72 -27.08 12.68
N HIS A 418 -6.54 -26.56 12.37
CA HIS A 418 -6.17 -25.97 11.10
C HIS A 418 -5.26 -26.95 10.33
N ARG A 419 -5.83 -27.64 9.34
CA ARG A 419 -5.04 -28.54 8.48
C ARG A 419 -4.20 -27.73 7.50
N LEU A 420 -2.89 -27.90 7.59
CA LEU A 420 -1.93 -27.23 6.74
C LEU A 420 -1.91 -27.88 5.35
N PRO A 421 -1.82 -27.07 4.27
CA PRO A 421 -1.64 -27.59 2.92
C PRO A 421 -0.34 -28.40 2.80
N ALA A 422 -0.31 -29.35 1.87
CA ALA A 422 0.90 -30.10 1.57
C ALA A 422 2.00 -29.20 0.98
N ALA A 423 3.26 -29.61 1.15
CA ALA A 423 4.39 -28.94 0.53
C ALA A 423 4.19 -28.77 -1.00
N GLY A 424 4.58 -27.61 -1.52
CA GLY A 424 4.38 -27.22 -2.91
C GLY A 424 2.99 -26.61 -3.20
N SER A 425 2.04 -26.64 -2.26
CA SER A 425 0.75 -25.98 -2.40
C SER A 425 0.87 -24.47 -2.40
N PHE A 426 -0.11 -23.79 -3.01
CA PHE A 426 -0.18 -22.33 -2.97
C PHE A 426 -0.93 -21.85 -1.73
N VAL A 427 -0.35 -20.84 -1.07
CA VAL A 427 -0.90 -20.21 0.12
C VAL A 427 -0.98 -18.70 -0.05
N THR A 428 -1.96 -18.08 0.57
CA THR A 428 -2.12 -16.63 0.66
C THR A 428 -1.67 -16.12 2.01
N LEU A 429 -0.96 -14.98 1.99
CA LEU A 429 -0.52 -14.26 3.19
C LEU A 429 -1.47 -13.10 3.53
N PRO A 430 -1.39 -12.52 4.75
CA PRO A 430 -2.29 -11.45 5.17
C PRO A 430 -2.17 -10.16 4.35
N ASP A 431 -1.03 -9.91 3.72
CA ASP A 431 -0.80 -8.78 2.80
C ASP A 431 -1.38 -9.03 1.39
N GLY A 432 -2.03 -10.18 1.18
CA GLY A 432 -2.56 -10.62 -0.10
C GLY A 432 -1.51 -11.23 -1.03
N ALA A 433 -0.26 -11.38 -0.61
CA ALA A 433 0.75 -12.07 -1.41
C ALA A 433 0.38 -13.55 -1.61
N LEU A 434 0.77 -14.09 -2.77
CA LEU A 434 0.67 -15.51 -3.06
C LEU A 434 2.06 -16.12 -2.93
N GLY A 435 2.15 -17.22 -2.19
CA GLY A 435 3.38 -17.97 -2.01
C GLY A 435 3.19 -19.45 -2.29
N ARG A 436 4.30 -20.12 -2.60
CA ARG A 436 4.41 -21.57 -2.70
C ARG A 436 5.02 -22.11 -1.41
N LEU A 437 4.32 -23.02 -0.76
CA LEU A 437 4.70 -23.57 0.53
C LEU A 437 5.89 -24.52 0.38
N GLY A 438 6.90 -24.36 1.23
CA GLY A 438 8.03 -25.29 1.37
C GLY A 438 7.66 -26.56 2.13
N GLN A 439 8.68 -27.31 2.56
CA GLN A 439 8.48 -28.46 3.43
C GLN A 439 8.08 -27.98 4.83
N LEU A 440 7.10 -28.66 5.44
CA LEU A 440 6.66 -28.34 6.79
C LEU A 440 7.68 -28.86 7.80
N PRO A 441 8.04 -28.06 8.83
CA PRO A 441 8.96 -28.49 9.86
C PRO A 441 8.36 -29.62 10.70
N ARG A 442 9.24 -30.42 11.30
CA ARG A 442 8.85 -31.40 12.31
C ARG A 442 8.36 -30.67 13.56
N GLY A 443 7.14 -30.95 13.96
CA GLY A 443 6.57 -30.52 15.23
C GLY A 443 6.40 -31.69 16.19
N LEU A 444 5.29 -31.69 16.93
CA LEU A 444 4.93 -32.76 17.85
C LEU A 444 4.32 -33.93 17.06
N VAL A 445 5.07 -35.03 16.98
CA VAL A 445 4.68 -36.23 16.22
C VAL A 445 3.73 -37.08 17.04
N VAL A 446 2.54 -37.32 16.50
CA VAL A 446 1.51 -38.18 17.08
C VAL A 446 1.39 -39.43 16.23
N ALA A 447 2.05 -40.49 16.67
CA ALA A 447 2.06 -41.79 16.00
C ALA A 447 1.75 -42.90 17.00
N ARG A 448 1.24 -44.03 16.50
CA ARG A 448 0.96 -45.20 17.34
C ARG A 448 2.23 -45.87 17.87
N GLU A 449 3.28 -45.86 17.06
CA GLU A 449 4.63 -46.31 17.41
C GLU A 449 5.60 -45.15 17.25
N PRO A 450 6.69 -45.07 18.04
CA PRO A 450 7.70 -44.03 17.88
C PRO A 450 8.24 -43.99 16.45
N ARG A 451 8.16 -42.83 15.80
CA ARG A 451 8.65 -42.58 14.44
C ARG A 451 9.47 -41.30 14.41
N ASP A 452 10.62 -41.37 13.75
CA ASP A 452 11.42 -40.18 13.45
C ASP A 452 11.02 -39.62 12.10
N LEU A 453 10.59 -38.35 12.09
CA LEU A 453 10.39 -37.58 10.87
C LEU A 453 11.63 -36.73 10.56
N PRO A 454 11.90 -36.43 9.28
CA PRO A 454 12.98 -35.53 8.91
C PRO A 454 12.77 -34.14 9.53
N GLU A 455 13.85 -33.57 10.06
CA GLU A 455 13.85 -32.18 10.50
C GLU A 455 13.97 -31.29 9.27
N HIS A 456 12.90 -30.58 8.94
CA HIS A 456 12.89 -29.53 7.92
C HIS A 456 12.90 -28.15 8.59
N PRO A 457 14.03 -27.72 9.21
CA PRO A 457 14.08 -26.42 9.86
C PRO A 457 13.90 -25.31 8.82
N PRO A 458 13.25 -24.19 9.18
CA PRO A 458 13.18 -23.00 8.34
C PRO A 458 14.59 -22.54 7.95
N GLN A 459 14.82 -22.33 6.65
CA GLN A 459 16.13 -21.98 6.10
C GLN A 459 16.28 -20.48 5.88
N TRP A 460 15.16 -19.75 5.79
CA TRP A 460 15.14 -18.36 5.37
C TRP A 460 14.92 -17.40 6.54
N ALA A 461 15.13 -16.11 6.27
CA ALA A 461 14.85 -15.07 7.24
C ALA A 461 13.32 -14.93 7.45
N PRO A 462 12.86 -14.68 8.69
CA PRO A 462 11.45 -14.41 8.94
C PRO A 462 10.94 -13.20 8.16
N ALA A 463 9.73 -13.30 7.61
CA ALA A 463 9.10 -12.20 6.89
C ALA A 463 8.85 -10.99 7.82
N PRO A 464 9.24 -9.77 7.41
CA PRO A 464 9.05 -8.57 8.22
C PRO A 464 7.58 -8.32 8.55
N GLY A 465 7.27 -8.01 9.80
CA GLY A 465 5.92 -7.66 10.23
C GLY A 465 4.97 -8.85 10.47
N LEU A 466 5.38 -10.09 10.18
CA LEU A 466 4.63 -11.28 10.55
C LEU A 466 5.17 -11.86 11.86
N ARG A 467 4.28 -12.15 12.81
CA ARG A 467 4.62 -12.79 14.09
C ARG A 467 3.61 -13.90 14.41
N PRO A 468 4.01 -14.93 15.18
CA PRO A 468 3.07 -15.91 15.74
C PRO A 468 1.93 -15.23 16.49
N LYS A 469 0.74 -15.85 16.50
CA LYS A 469 -0.47 -15.28 17.12
C LYS A 469 -0.39 -15.20 18.65
N GLY A 470 0.51 -15.94 19.29
CA GLY A 470 0.63 -16.00 20.74
C GLY A 470 1.80 -16.85 21.21
N LYS A 471 1.81 -17.18 22.50
CA LYS A 471 2.80 -18.07 23.13
C LYS A 471 2.58 -19.50 22.63
N HIS A 472 3.64 -20.12 22.13
CA HIS A 472 3.66 -21.53 21.74
C HIS A 472 4.96 -22.16 22.27
N PRO A 473 5.04 -23.50 22.35
CA PRO A 473 6.25 -24.16 22.84
C PRO A 473 7.48 -23.78 22.01
N ALA A 474 8.59 -23.45 22.67
CA ALA A 474 9.82 -23.00 22.00
C ALA A 474 10.40 -24.05 21.04
N GLU A 475 10.16 -25.34 21.33
CA GLU A 475 10.57 -26.47 20.49
C GLU A 475 9.77 -26.58 19.18
N LEU A 476 8.63 -25.88 19.09
CA LEU A 476 7.76 -25.85 17.92
C LEU A 476 7.82 -24.47 17.28
N PRO A 477 8.89 -24.10 16.54
CA PRO A 477 9.10 -22.72 16.06
C PRO A 477 7.92 -22.16 15.25
N GLY A 478 7.10 -23.05 14.67
CA GLY A 478 5.85 -22.66 14.00
C GLY A 478 6.07 -21.78 12.77
N LEU A 479 7.29 -21.78 12.23
CA LEU A 479 7.67 -21.09 11.00
C LEU A 479 7.75 -22.10 9.87
N VAL A 480 7.32 -21.69 8.69
CA VAL A 480 7.44 -22.46 7.45
C VAL A 480 8.02 -21.59 6.36
N ASP A 481 8.88 -22.20 5.56
CA ASP A 481 9.49 -21.59 4.39
C ASP A 481 8.44 -21.41 3.28
N VAL A 482 8.33 -20.19 2.74
CA VAL A 482 7.46 -19.85 1.61
C VAL A 482 8.22 -19.08 0.53
N SER A 483 8.06 -19.52 -0.71
CA SER A 483 8.56 -18.81 -1.90
C SER A 483 7.46 -17.93 -2.48
N ILE A 484 7.59 -16.61 -2.37
CA ILE A 484 6.59 -15.63 -2.82
C ILE A 484 6.63 -15.51 -4.34
N VAL A 485 5.52 -15.87 -4.97
CA VAL A 485 5.34 -15.88 -6.43
C VAL A 485 4.58 -14.65 -6.94
N GLN A 486 3.79 -14.00 -6.08
CA GLN A 486 3.00 -12.83 -6.43
C GLN A 486 2.88 -11.84 -5.27
N ARG A 487 3.05 -10.54 -5.54
CA ARG A 487 2.84 -9.46 -4.56
C ARG A 487 2.25 -8.23 -5.25
N GLY A 488 1.27 -7.57 -4.60
CA GLY A 488 0.64 -6.37 -5.16
C GLY A 488 -0.06 -6.58 -6.52
N GLY A 489 -0.48 -7.81 -6.82
CA GLY A 489 -1.08 -8.17 -8.11
C GLY A 489 -0.09 -8.46 -9.23
N ALA A 490 1.21 -8.26 -9.02
CA ALA A 490 2.27 -8.53 -10.00
C ALA A 490 3.00 -9.86 -9.71
N VAL A 491 3.47 -10.51 -10.77
CA VAL A 491 4.36 -11.68 -10.69
C VAL A 491 5.70 -11.25 -10.09
N VAL A 492 6.20 -12.02 -9.15
CA VAL A 492 7.52 -11.81 -8.51
C VAL A 492 8.50 -12.82 -9.10
N TRP A 493 9.43 -12.31 -9.90
CA TRP A 493 10.54 -13.08 -10.49
C TRP A 493 11.85 -12.28 -10.38
N PRO A 494 12.95 -12.87 -9.86
CA PRO A 494 13.00 -14.17 -9.19
C PRO A 494 12.10 -14.18 -7.95
N HIS A 495 11.66 -15.38 -7.54
CA HIS A 495 10.79 -15.51 -6.38
C HIS A 495 11.48 -15.01 -5.11
N HIS A 496 10.70 -14.42 -4.20
CA HIS A 496 11.22 -13.92 -2.93
C HIS A 496 11.00 -14.96 -1.83
N GLU A 497 12.08 -15.47 -1.25
CA GLU A 497 12.05 -16.54 -0.25
C GLU A 497 12.06 -15.97 1.17
N CYS A 498 11.15 -16.45 2.03
CA CYS A 498 11.07 -16.02 3.43
C CYS A 498 10.37 -17.08 4.29
N SER A 499 10.64 -17.08 5.59
CA SER A 499 9.92 -17.94 6.54
C SER A 499 8.76 -17.17 7.17
N VAL A 500 7.59 -17.79 7.27
CA VAL A 500 6.37 -17.18 7.81
C VAL A 500 5.78 -18.05 8.91
N PRO A 501 5.08 -17.48 9.92
CA PRO A 501 4.32 -18.26 10.89
C PRO A 501 3.24 -19.10 10.19
N VAL A 502 3.11 -20.38 10.55
CA VAL A 502 2.07 -21.25 9.98
C VAL A 502 0.65 -20.74 10.28
N CYS A 503 0.48 -19.98 11.36
CA CYS A 503 -0.77 -19.32 11.68
C CYS A 503 -1.14 -18.12 10.77
N ALA A 504 -0.20 -17.66 9.93
CA ALA A 504 -0.40 -16.57 8.99
C ALA A 504 -0.77 -17.05 7.57
N ILE A 505 -0.62 -18.34 7.28
CA ILE A 505 -0.93 -18.89 5.95
C ILE A 505 -2.38 -19.34 5.84
N THR A 506 -2.96 -19.16 4.67
CA THR A 506 -4.26 -19.72 4.30
C THR A 506 -4.13 -20.40 2.95
N ALA A 507 -4.80 -21.53 2.75
CA ALA A 507 -4.81 -22.20 1.44
C ALA A 507 -5.38 -21.26 0.37
N ALA A 508 -4.69 -21.15 -0.77
CA ALA A 508 -5.19 -20.34 -1.87
C ALA A 508 -6.43 -21.00 -2.50
N ASP A 509 -7.50 -20.21 -2.68
CA ASP A 509 -8.70 -20.71 -3.32
C ASP A 509 -8.55 -20.87 -4.85
N SER A 510 -9.48 -21.58 -5.48
CA SER A 510 -9.44 -21.82 -6.92
C SER A 510 -9.56 -20.56 -7.77
N ALA A 511 -10.20 -19.49 -7.27
CA ALA A 511 -10.31 -18.23 -8.00
C ALA A 511 -8.97 -17.50 -8.04
N ARG A 512 -8.28 -17.47 -6.90
CA ARG A 512 -6.94 -16.92 -6.73
C ARG A 512 -5.92 -17.66 -7.60
N LEU A 513 -6.00 -18.99 -7.64
CA LEU A 513 -5.13 -19.81 -8.49
C LEU A 513 -5.36 -19.55 -9.98
N ARG A 514 -6.61 -19.46 -10.42
CA ARG A 514 -6.93 -19.10 -11.82
C ARG A 514 -6.37 -17.72 -12.21
N GLN A 515 -6.49 -16.75 -11.30
CA GLN A 515 -5.93 -15.42 -11.51
C GLN A 515 -4.40 -15.48 -11.65
N TRP A 516 -3.74 -16.21 -10.75
CA TRP A 516 -2.30 -16.43 -10.80
C TRP A 516 -1.85 -17.06 -12.11
N HIS A 517 -2.47 -18.17 -12.54
CA HIS A 517 -2.13 -18.83 -13.79
C HIS A 517 -2.28 -17.89 -15.00
N ALA A 518 -3.38 -17.13 -15.07
CA ALA A 518 -3.58 -16.17 -16.17
C ALA A 518 -2.50 -15.07 -16.19
N GLN A 519 -2.05 -14.61 -15.02
CA GLN A 519 -0.99 -13.60 -14.91
C GLN A 519 0.38 -14.17 -15.20
N TRP A 520 0.65 -15.39 -14.77
CA TRP A 520 1.86 -16.13 -15.11
C TRP A 520 1.97 -16.35 -16.62
N ASP A 521 0.91 -16.83 -17.27
CA ASP A 521 0.86 -17.02 -18.71
C ASP A 521 1.02 -15.70 -19.48
N ALA A 522 0.49 -14.60 -18.94
CA ALA A 522 0.69 -13.26 -19.52
C ALA A 522 2.15 -12.79 -19.36
N HIS A 523 2.76 -13.07 -18.20
CA HIS A 523 4.17 -12.76 -17.92
C HIS A 523 5.10 -13.53 -18.86
N LEU A 524 4.91 -14.85 -19.01
CA LEU A 524 5.69 -15.68 -19.94
C LEU A 524 5.54 -15.20 -21.38
N ARG A 525 4.31 -14.91 -21.85
CA ARG A 525 4.09 -14.36 -23.19
C ARG A 525 4.77 -13.02 -23.41
N ALA A 526 4.78 -12.15 -22.41
CA ALA A 526 5.47 -10.86 -22.50
C ALA A 526 6.98 -11.04 -22.63
N ARG A 527 7.58 -11.98 -21.88
CA ARG A 527 9.02 -12.30 -21.95
C ARG A 527 9.39 -12.94 -23.28
N SER A 528 8.60 -13.88 -23.78
CA SER A 528 8.81 -14.45 -25.12
C SER A 528 8.67 -13.39 -26.23
N ALA A 529 7.70 -12.48 -26.11
CA ALA A 529 7.53 -11.38 -27.07
C ALA A 529 8.68 -10.36 -27.02
N GLU A 530 9.25 -10.10 -25.85
CA GLU A 530 10.44 -9.26 -25.69
C GLU A 530 11.66 -9.89 -26.39
N ALA A 531 11.91 -11.18 -26.16
CA ALA A 531 12.98 -11.91 -26.85
C ALA A 531 12.77 -11.91 -28.38
N GLU A 532 11.54 -12.15 -28.85
CA GLU A 532 11.20 -12.08 -30.26
C GLU A 532 11.42 -10.67 -30.85
N GLY A 533 11.02 -9.63 -30.13
CA GLY A 533 11.23 -8.24 -30.54
C GLY A 533 12.70 -7.86 -30.65
N LEU A 534 13.54 -8.31 -29.71
CA LEU A 534 15.00 -8.12 -29.76
C LEU A 534 15.61 -8.85 -30.97
N ALA A 535 15.16 -10.07 -31.26
CA ALA A 535 15.61 -10.81 -32.45
C ALA A 535 15.25 -10.08 -33.75
N VAL A 536 14.01 -9.60 -33.87
CA VAL A 536 13.57 -8.81 -35.04
C VAL A 536 14.38 -7.51 -35.17
N GLN A 537 14.65 -6.81 -34.06
CA GLN A 537 15.49 -5.60 -34.08
C GLN A 537 16.90 -5.89 -34.61
N ILE A 538 17.52 -7.00 -34.20
CA ILE A 538 18.81 -7.44 -34.72
C ILE A 538 18.73 -7.73 -36.22
N GLU A 539 17.69 -8.45 -36.67
CA GLU A 539 17.46 -8.76 -38.08
C GLU A 539 17.30 -7.49 -38.93
N GLU A 540 16.54 -6.51 -38.42
CA GLU A 540 16.35 -5.21 -39.08
C GLU A 540 17.65 -4.40 -39.15
N LEU A 541 18.43 -4.32 -38.07
CA LEU A 541 19.72 -3.64 -38.06
C LEU A 541 20.71 -4.29 -39.06
N LEU A 542 20.72 -5.62 -39.14
CA LEU A 542 21.51 -6.36 -40.12
C LEU A 542 21.00 -6.17 -41.57
N ALA A 543 19.71 -5.98 -41.78
CA ALA A 543 19.12 -5.75 -43.11
C ALA A 543 19.37 -4.31 -43.61
N ARG A 544 19.12 -3.30 -42.76
CA ARG A 544 19.34 -1.87 -43.06
C ARG A 544 20.80 -1.60 -43.41
N SER A 545 21.72 -2.25 -42.70
CA SER A 545 23.16 -2.09 -42.92
C SER A 545 23.64 -2.75 -44.23
N LYS A 546 23.05 -3.88 -44.65
CA LYS A 546 23.27 -4.45 -46.00
C LYS A 546 22.77 -3.53 -47.12
N ALA A 547 21.60 -2.90 -46.93
CA ALA A 547 21.04 -1.98 -47.93
C ALA A 547 21.89 -0.70 -48.08
N ALA A 548 22.46 -0.20 -46.98
CA ALA A 548 23.36 0.96 -46.99
C ALA A 548 24.70 0.71 -47.72
N GLY A 549 25.24 -0.51 -47.64
CA GLY A 549 26.48 -0.91 -48.35
C GLY A 549 26.33 -1.19 -49.85
N GLY A 550 25.09 -1.32 -50.36
CA GLY A 550 24.80 -1.68 -51.75
C GLY A 550 24.82 -0.53 -52.77
N SER A 551 24.84 0.74 -52.31
CA SER A 551 24.69 1.92 -53.19
C SER A 551 26.01 2.45 -53.79
N GLY A 552 27.15 1.79 -53.58
CA GLY A 552 28.48 2.28 -53.96
C GLY A 552 29.11 1.67 -55.23
N ARG A 553 28.37 0.92 -56.05
CA ARG A 553 28.92 0.29 -57.27
C ARG A 553 28.04 0.55 -58.49
N GLY A 554 28.38 1.59 -59.26
CA GLY A 554 27.91 1.72 -60.64
C GLY A 554 27.98 3.13 -61.23
N SER A 555 29.13 3.52 -61.78
CA SER A 555 29.25 4.16 -63.11
C SER A 555 30.61 4.85 -63.30
N SER A 556 31.50 4.23 -64.06
CA SER A 556 32.26 4.92 -65.10
C SER A 556 32.90 3.89 -66.02
N SER A 557 32.25 3.61 -67.14
CA SER A 557 32.85 2.96 -68.29
C SER A 557 33.21 4.00 -69.35
N ASN A 558 34.33 3.74 -70.02
CA ASN A 558 34.83 4.25 -71.30
C ASN A 558 35.42 5.68 -71.42
N GLY A 559 36.67 5.72 -71.92
CA GLY A 559 37.20 6.88 -72.63
C GLY A 559 38.73 6.94 -72.80
N GLY A 560 39.31 6.04 -73.60
CA GLY A 560 40.45 6.28 -74.51
C GLY A 560 41.62 7.24 -74.19
N ALA A 561 42.79 6.64 -74.03
CA ALA A 561 44.06 6.91 -74.74
C ALA A 561 44.75 8.30 -74.73
N ALA A 562 45.99 8.22 -74.21
CA ALA A 562 47.25 8.77 -74.72
C ALA A 562 47.69 10.23 -74.43
N ALA A 563 48.91 10.28 -73.86
CA ALA A 563 50.05 11.13 -74.21
C ALA A 563 50.42 12.32 -73.28
N VAL A 564 51.60 12.12 -72.66
CA VAL A 564 52.73 13.07 -72.52
C VAL A 564 52.65 14.20 -71.48
N GLY A 565 53.59 14.15 -70.53
CA GLY A 565 54.57 15.24 -70.38
C GLY A 565 54.51 16.08 -69.09
N ASN A 566 55.52 15.85 -68.24
CA ASN A 566 56.29 16.83 -67.46
C ASN A 566 55.60 17.92 -66.61
N GLY A 567 56.02 17.95 -65.33
CA GLY A 567 56.87 19.06 -64.88
C GLY A 567 56.26 20.09 -63.94
N SER A 568 56.60 19.92 -62.66
CA SER A 568 57.20 20.94 -61.76
C SER A 568 56.43 22.21 -61.36
N SER A 569 56.50 22.44 -60.05
CA SER A 569 56.69 23.72 -59.32
C SER A 569 55.53 24.69 -59.12
N GLY A 570 55.37 25.10 -57.86
CA GLY A 570 55.33 26.53 -57.52
C GLY A 570 54.07 27.04 -56.80
N GLY A 571 54.15 27.09 -55.47
CA GLY A 571 54.06 28.35 -54.71
C GLY A 571 52.73 29.12 -54.59
N ASN A 572 52.28 29.22 -53.33
CA ASN A 572 51.68 30.36 -52.62
C ASN A 572 50.63 31.28 -53.26
N GLY A 573 49.56 31.52 -52.51
CA GLY A 573 48.74 32.72 -52.60
C GLY A 573 47.59 32.73 -51.60
N GLU A 574 47.74 33.51 -50.53
CA GLU A 574 46.72 33.85 -49.53
C GLU A 574 45.58 34.72 -50.10
N GLY A 575 44.48 34.78 -49.33
CA GLY A 575 43.40 35.78 -49.43
C GLY A 575 42.15 35.21 -50.10
N GLY A 576 40.94 35.33 -49.59
CA GLY A 576 40.40 36.10 -48.47
C GLY A 576 38.88 36.15 -48.67
N GLU A 577 38.16 36.19 -47.55
CA GLU A 577 36.79 36.71 -47.38
C GLU A 577 35.59 36.07 -48.10
N GLY A 578 34.61 35.66 -47.29
CA GLY A 578 33.26 36.20 -47.37
C GLY A 578 32.21 35.35 -48.10
N GLY A 579 31.23 34.85 -47.36
CA GLY A 579 29.98 34.36 -47.95
C GLY A 579 29.12 33.54 -47.00
N GLU A 580 28.33 34.20 -46.16
CA GLU A 580 27.13 33.61 -45.57
C GLU A 580 26.17 33.12 -46.66
N GLY A 581 25.58 31.94 -46.47
CA GLY A 581 24.54 31.40 -47.33
C GLY A 581 23.91 30.16 -46.72
N GLY A 582 22.77 30.35 -46.05
CA GLY A 582 22.01 29.30 -45.39
C GLY A 582 21.50 28.19 -46.33
N GLY A 583 21.30 27.02 -45.73
CA GLY A 583 20.70 25.86 -46.36
C GLY A 583 20.43 24.79 -45.31
N GLU A 584 19.34 24.94 -44.56
CA GLU A 584 18.74 23.86 -43.78
C GLU A 584 18.31 22.74 -44.73
N ASN A 585 19.13 21.70 -44.83
CA ASN A 585 18.71 20.38 -45.27
C ASN A 585 19.00 19.43 -44.11
N GLY A 586 17.94 18.98 -43.42
CA GLY A 586 18.00 17.90 -42.46
C GLY A 586 18.41 16.60 -43.16
N ALA A 587 19.72 16.40 -43.30
CA ALA A 587 20.28 15.11 -43.61
C ALA A 587 20.20 14.26 -42.34
N GLU A 588 19.32 13.25 -42.33
CA GLU A 588 19.40 12.16 -41.36
C GLU A 588 20.83 11.62 -41.37
N THR A 589 21.58 11.93 -40.32
CA THR A 589 22.96 11.46 -40.13
C THR A 589 22.91 9.95 -40.10
N ARG A 590 23.42 9.30 -41.15
CA ARG A 590 23.50 7.83 -41.20
C ARG A 590 24.36 7.34 -40.03
N PRO A 591 23.89 6.36 -39.25
CA PRO A 591 24.66 5.84 -38.13
C PRO A 591 25.97 5.24 -38.64
N SER A 592 27.06 5.49 -37.93
CA SER A 592 28.37 4.96 -38.30
C SER A 592 28.39 3.43 -38.16
N ALA A 593 29.22 2.73 -38.93
CA ALA A 593 29.33 1.26 -38.84
C ALA A 593 29.74 0.80 -37.42
N LYS A 594 30.45 1.66 -36.67
CA LYS A 594 30.80 1.42 -35.26
C LYS A 594 29.59 1.53 -34.34
N GLU A 595 28.71 2.51 -34.55
CA GLU A 595 27.45 2.65 -33.81
C GLU A 595 26.54 1.44 -34.04
N VAL A 596 26.39 0.98 -35.29
CA VAL A 596 25.57 -0.19 -35.62
C VAL A 596 26.14 -1.47 -34.98
N VAL A 597 27.47 -1.66 -34.98
CA VAL A 597 28.09 -2.80 -34.28
C VAL A 597 27.87 -2.73 -32.76
N SER A 598 27.96 -1.54 -32.17
CA SER A 598 27.70 -1.32 -30.74
C SER A 598 26.26 -1.69 -30.40
N GLU A 599 25.29 -1.16 -31.15
CA GLU A 599 23.86 -1.41 -30.95
C GLU A 599 23.51 -2.89 -31.16
N LEU A 600 24.08 -3.55 -32.17
CA LEU A 600 23.90 -5.00 -32.40
C LEU A 600 24.44 -5.83 -31.22
N THR A 601 25.60 -5.47 -30.68
CA THR A 601 26.21 -6.20 -29.56
C THR A 601 25.40 -6.02 -28.28
N GLU A 602 24.95 -4.80 -28.00
CA GLU A 602 24.12 -4.48 -26.83
C GLU A 602 22.75 -5.18 -26.91
N THR A 603 22.09 -5.10 -28.07
CA THR A 603 20.78 -5.74 -28.30
C THR A 603 20.88 -7.26 -28.21
N TYR A 604 21.96 -7.85 -28.71
CA TYR A 604 22.21 -9.29 -28.60
C TYR A 604 22.54 -9.72 -27.16
N GLY A 605 23.25 -8.91 -26.38
CA GLY A 605 23.45 -9.16 -24.95
C GLY A 605 22.14 -9.21 -24.18
N ARG A 606 21.24 -8.23 -24.44
CA ARG A 606 19.88 -8.23 -23.88
C ARG A 606 19.07 -9.45 -24.31
N LEU A 607 19.25 -9.92 -25.55
CA LEU A 607 18.58 -11.12 -26.05
C LEU A 607 19.07 -12.38 -25.33
N GLU A 608 20.37 -12.52 -25.08
CA GLU A 608 20.93 -13.65 -24.33
C GLU A 608 20.45 -13.68 -22.89
N GLU A 609 20.30 -12.52 -22.25
CA GLU A 609 19.70 -12.41 -20.91
C GLU A 609 18.23 -12.84 -20.91
N ALA A 610 17.43 -12.35 -21.84
CA ALA A 610 16.02 -12.73 -21.98
C ALA A 610 15.86 -14.24 -22.27
N GLN A 611 16.73 -14.82 -23.10
CA GLN A 611 16.70 -16.25 -23.39
C GLN A 611 17.11 -17.09 -22.17
N ARG A 612 18.09 -16.63 -21.38
CA ARG A 612 18.48 -17.29 -20.13
C ARG A 612 17.34 -17.26 -19.12
N GLU A 613 16.67 -16.12 -18.98
CA GLU A 613 15.49 -15.97 -18.12
C GLU A 613 14.37 -16.92 -18.54
N LEU A 614 14.06 -17.02 -19.84
CA LEU A 614 13.05 -17.96 -20.36
C LEU A 614 13.41 -19.43 -20.09
N LEU A 615 14.70 -19.80 -20.16
CA LEU A 615 15.16 -21.14 -19.81
C LEU A 615 14.98 -21.44 -18.32
N GLU A 616 15.29 -20.50 -17.44
CA GLU A 616 15.05 -20.63 -15.98
C GLU A 616 13.57 -20.75 -15.66
N LEU A 617 12.73 -20.05 -16.42
CA LEU A 617 11.26 -20.11 -16.36
C LEU A 617 10.67 -21.39 -16.97
N GLN A 618 11.49 -22.25 -17.60
CA GLN A 618 11.07 -23.42 -18.38
C GLN A 618 10.05 -23.08 -19.49
N ALA A 619 10.16 -21.87 -20.05
CA ALA A 619 9.31 -21.37 -21.12
C ALA A 619 9.98 -21.54 -22.49
N GLU A 620 9.17 -21.62 -23.55
CA GLU A 620 9.70 -21.65 -24.92
C GLU A 620 10.31 -20.28 -25.29
N GLY A 621 11.61 -20.29 -25.59
CA GLY A 621 12.34 -19.15 -26.13
C GLY A 621 12.55 -19.27 -27.64
N LEU A 622 13.48 -18.48 -28.17
CA LEU A 622 13.89 -18.59 -29.57
C LEU A 622 14.55 -19.94 -29.85
N SER A 623 14.40 -20.44 -31.07
CA SER A 623 15.08 -21.66 -31.50
C SER A 623 16.60 -21.47 -31.53
N GLU A 624 17.34 -22.52 -31.18
CA GLU A 624 18.81 -22.53 -31.21
C GLU A 624 19.35 -22.18 -32.60
N GLU A 625 18.69 -22.65 -33.66
CA GLU A 625 19.05 -22.35 -35.05
C GLU A 625 18.97 -20.85 -35.36
N ARG A 626 17.93 -20.17 -34.85
CA ARG A 626 17.74 -18.74 -35.07
C ARG A 626 18.76 -17.94 -34.28
N LEU A 627 19.00 -18.27 -33.01
CA LEU A 627 20.05 -17.66 -32.20
C LEU A 627 21.43 -17.78 -32.88
N ALA A 628 21.78 -18.96 -33.37
CA ALA A 628 23.02 -19.20 -34.11
C ALA A 628 23.08 -18.43 -35.45
N SER A 629 21.94 -18.21 -36.10
CA SER A 629 21.84 -17.37 -37.30
C SER A 629 22.13 -15.89 -37.00
N LEU A 630 21.51 -15.35 -35.94
CA LEU A 630 21.70 -13.96 -35.49
C LEU A 630 23.16 -13.70 -35.11
N GLN A 631 23.74 -14.58 -34.29
CA GLN A 631 25.13 -14.49 -33.85
C GLN A 631 26.10 -14.48 -35.05
N ARG A 632 25.90 -15.39 -36.02
CA ARG A 632 26.69 -15.41 -37.26
C ARG A 632 26.49 -14.14 -38.09
N GLY A 633 25.28 -13.59 -38.13
CA GLY A 633 24.95 -12.35 -38.80
C GLY A 633 25.73 -11.16 -38.23
N ILE A 634 25.71 -11.01 -36.90
CA ILE A 634 26.45 -9.98 -36.16
C ILE A 634 27.96 -10.12 -36.39
N GLN A 635 28.52 -11.33 -36.26
CA GLN A 635 29.94 -11.57 -36.49
C GLN A 635 30.39 -11.20 -37.92
N ARG A 636 29.58 -11.54 -38.94
CA ARG A 636 29.86 -11.16 -40.32
C ARG A 636 29.81 -9.64 -40.51
N TYR A 637 28.81 -8.97 -39.93
CA TYR A 637 28.70 -7.53 -40.03
C TYR A 637 29.86 -6.81 -39.34
N ALA A 638 30.22 -7.23 -38.11
CA ALA A 638 31.36 -6.70 -37.37
C ALA A 638 32.68 -6.92 -38.11
N ALA A 639 32.85 -8.06 -38.80
CA ALA A 639 34.01 -8.31 -39.65
C ALA A 639 34.05 -7.35 -40.84
N LEU A 640 32.92 -7.15 -41.54
CA LEU A 640 32.84 -6.22 -42.68
C LEU A 640 33.10 -4.77 -42.25
N ALA A 641 32.49 -4.32 -41.16
CA ALA A 641 32.66 -2.96 -40.62
C ALA A 641 34.12 -2.60 -40.25
N ARG A 642 35.00 -3.61 -40.05
CA ARG A 642 36.44 -3.40 -39.82
C ARG A 642 37.21 -3.07 -41.10
N PHE A 643 36.68 -3.44 -42.27
CA PHE A 643 37.33 -3.25 -43.57
C PHE A 643 36.80 -2.04 -44.37
N GLY A 644 35.83 -1.30 -43.83
CA GLY A 644 35.12 -0.22 -44.52
C GLY A 644 33.96 -0.75 -45.34
#